data_AF-A0A7S1NKD0-F1
#
_entry.id   AF-A0A7S1NKD0-F1
#
_cell.length_a   1.000
_cell.length_b   1.000
_cell.length_c   1.000
_cell.angle_alpha   90.00
_cell.angle_beta   90.00
_cell.angle_gamma   90.00
#
_symmetry.space_group_name_H-M   'P 1'
#
loop_
_entity.id
_entity.type
_entity.pdbx_description
1 polymer ?
#
loop_
_entity_poly.entity_id
_entity_poly.type
_entity_poly.pdbx_seq_one_letter_code
_entity_poly.pdbx_strand_id
1 'polypeptide(L)'
;FFRYRLHMAAIEAKLPKEYKSDEKELINLLVKLGQEHLFEEWPAADQKVAEKKAFVQQVGFLNATYPGGLEAYLENARAQLKASQEGANPFEGLTPSPLESNEMFALDFDAPEFEDTEKVGMGHIKDAAFVLVAGGLGERLGYPGIKLELPIELTTGVCYLEYYCRWILHLSKRVQSRLPLVIMTSDDTHIRTVQLLHAHNRFGLEEGQIMVVKQEKVAALGDNTGRFCHAEGDPYKLITKPHGHGDIHVILYGTRIAEKFQKEGRKWLVFLQDTNGLSFRGIPALVGISAANSLDMNFCCLARVPKDEMGAVAALVGADGKRMICNVEYNQLDPLLKAVQKAKGEDEQGDCAGPDGLSPYPGNINLLVLSLESYLPTLEPTKGMIPEFINPKYTDDTKTTFKSPTRLECMMQDYAKLLGPKSKVGITFCKDRFMYSPVKNGKAGAIAKASKGQHPASMASGEYDMYMLNARLLRSAGMQVAEPLLERDASGMLVLPHIQMSPSFGTTKAEIKARIKKNNETKISARSTLILEGDITIDHLELDGALRVSAAAGAKVHIAHVKVENQGMRFTKLPAADVPPHLEARGYGIEKLECRELRFDKPGNYEIRESFQRCRVAFIGCGYPNFGAKIGEGECDIATRAETVEFTHLCAIVDPNVKAAEALLVKLKAKSPAAYMDCKVYPSVKAMLEAVPKKEWPHCAFVAPPPSQRGGTGPNDAGLILGMAGISMYIAKPISIGAPGPATGDGAEALAQTLATIASDKSKKCFVVAVDYGIRYSRAVERVISLLASAKVGHPGGPRISAIMARYNHAYTKPGTQAEGPLGPSVLQHSSDLLHVCRLLCGDAVLSTVQALTVQASKTHGNPGHLASLPKGAKSEGEVVLNAMWMFENGTMGSLMCGTLLHGRKSSAEIEIWADGIRIVMVDPLSENPVLSIRMPGSEADETEELSQQLLTAVDPRPPATPDGDPNLMAVHGFVHAVRTSRPEFIRTSYWDALRTHKLVFAIQEAAERAQARADWVAECSSPTLDKPDADLPGSPAQAAS
;
A
#
# COMPACT_ATOMS: atom_id res chain seq x y z
N PHE A 1 53.30 14.51 -57.76
CA PHE A 1 53.20 15.93 -58.14
C PHE A 1 52.56 16.15 -59.52
N PHE A 2 53.10 15.57 -60.61
CA PHE A 2 52.53 15.75 -61.97
C PHE A 2 51.09 15.23 -62.12
N ARG A 3 50.79 14.02 -61.59
CA ARG A 3 49.43 13.44 -61.56
C ARG A 3 48.43 14.34 -60.83
N TYR A 4 48.80 14.85 -59.65
CA TYR A 4 47.99 15.78 -58.86
C TYR A 4 47.63 17.05 -59.64
N ARG A 5 48.60 17.68 -60.32
CA ARG A 5 48.33 18.88 -61.13
C ARG A 5 47.39 18.62 -62.31
N LEU A 6 47.50 17.44 -62.96
CA LEU A 6 46.61 17.06 -64.06
C LEU A 6 45.16 16.85 -63.58
N HIS A 7 44.97 16.12 -62.48
CA HIS A 7 43.64 15.91 -61.91
C HIS A 7 43.02 17.22 -61.40
N MET A 8 43.82 18.06 -60.72
CA MET A 8 43.36 19.38 -60.26
C MET A 8 42.91 20.29 -61.41
N ALA A 9 43.68 20.37 -62.50
CA ALA A 9 43.30 21.20 -63.65
C ALA A 9 41.97 20.74 -64.31
N ALA A 10 41.74 19.42 -64.38
CA ALA A 10 40.49 18.86 -64.90
C ALA A 10 39.30 19.13 -63.98
N ILE A 11 39.51 19.11 -62.65
CA ILE A 11 38.47 19.41 -61.65
C ILE A 11 38.18 20.91 -61.64
N GLU A 12 39.20 21.78 -61.67
CA GLU A 12 39.06 23.24 -61.68
C GLU A 12 38.19 23.74 -62.85
N ALA A 13 38.28 23.10 -64.02
CA ALA A 13 37.41 23.41 -65.17
C ALA A 13 35.91 23.11 -64.92
N LYS A 14 35.59 22.29 -63.93
CA LYS A 14 34.24 21.90 -63.51
C LYS A 14 33.74 22.68 -62.30
N LEU A 15 34.61 23.41 -61.60
CA LEU A 15 34.25 24.18 -60.41
C LEU A 15 33.59 25.52 -60.78
N PRO A 16 32.46 25.89 -60.16
CA PRO A 16 31.85 27.20 -60.37
C PRO A 16 32.83 28.35 -60.09
N LYS A 17 32.87 29.34 -61.00
CA LYS A 17 33.79 30.49 -60.90
C LYS A 17 33.61 31.32 -59.62
N GLU A 18 32.39 31.29 -59.09
CA GLU A 18 31.97 32.01 -57.89
C GLU A 18 32.36 31.33 -56.57
N TYR A 19 33.09 30.21 -56.62
CA TYR A 19 33.60 29.57 -55.41
C TYR A 19 34.60 30.45 -54.68
N LYS A 20 34.39 30.56 -53.37
CA LYS A 20 35.27 31.25 -52.43
C LYS A 20 36.55 30.44 -52.17
N SER A 21 37.52 31.04 -51.48
CA SER A 21 38.82 30.40 -51.21
C SER A 21 38.67 29.15 -50.35
N ASP A 22 37.86 29.22 -49.29
CA ASP A 22 37.53 28.13 -48.38
C ASP A 22 36.84 26.95 -49.10
N GLU A 23 35.91 27.25 -50.01
CA GLU A 23 35.26 26.21 -50.84
C GLU A 23 36.28 25.49 -51.75
N LYS A 24 37.22 26.22 -52.35
CA LYS A 24 38.31 25.63 -53.16
C LYS A 24 39.28 24.82 -52.31
N GLU A 25 39.56 25.25 -51.08
CA GLU A 25 40.41 24.52 -50.13
C GLU A 25 39.81 23.15 -49.77
N LEU A 26 38.49 23.04 -49.61
CA LEU A 26 37.82 21.76 -49.38
C LEU A 26 37.92 20.80 -50.58
N ILE A 27 37.85 21.33 -51.80
CA ILE A 27 38.10 20.53 -53.01
C ILE A 27 39.55 20.06 -53.05
N ASN A 28 40.50 20.96 -52.80
CA ASN A 28 41.93 20.64 -52.75
C ASN A 28 42.21 19.56 -51.69
N LEU A 29 41.54 19.63 -50.54
CA LEU A 29 41.60 18.62 -49.48
C LEU A 29 41.12 17.26 -49.99
N LEU A 30 39.94 17.18 -50.63
CA LEU A 30 39.45 15.91 -51.19
C LEU A 30 40.42 15.30 -52.21
N VAL A 31 41.00 16.10 -53.10
CA VAL A 31 42.00 15.61 -54.05
C VAL A 31 43.30 15.20 -53.36
N LYS A 32 43.75 15.93 -52.33
CA LYS A 32 44.90 15.53 -51.49
C LYS A 32 44.65 14.17 -50.82
N LEU A 33 43.40 13.90 -50.42
CA LEU A 33 42.98 12.66 -49.78
C LEU A 33 42.71 11.50 -50.77
N GLY A 34 42.90 11.72 -52.07
CA GLY A 34 42.69 10.71 -53.12
C GLY A 34 41.23 10.46 -53.45
N GLN A 35 40.39 11.49 -53.36
CA GLN A 35 38.94 11.43 -53.59
C GLN A 35 38.52 12.14 -54.89
N GLU A 36 39.42 12.23 -55.89
CA GLU A 36 39.17 12.89 -57.17
C GLU A 36 38.00 12.28 -57.97
N HIS A 37 37.66 11.02 -57.71
CA HIS A 37 36.56 10.33 -58.39
C HIS A 37 35.20 10.96 -58.14
N LEU A 38 35.04 11.70 -57.03
CA LEU A 38 33.79 12.38 -56.69
C LEU A 38 33.39 13.44 -57.73
N PHE A 39 34.33 13.86 -58.58
CA PHE A 39 34.13 14.90 -59.59
C PHE A 39 34.05 14.36 -61.03
N GLU A 40 34.13 13.04 -61.24
CA GLU A 40 34.17 12.44 -62.59
C GLU A 40 32.91 12.77 -63.39
N GLU A 41 31.74 12.64 -62.76
CA GLU A 41 30.42 12.89 -63.35
C GLU A 41 30.01 14.36 -63.38
N TRP A 42 30.83 15.27 -62.83
CA TRP A 42 30.47 16.68 -62.80
C TRP A 42 30.55 17.32 -64.20
N PRO A 43 29.51 18.07 -64.62
CA PRO A 43 29.49 18.83 -65.87
C PRO A 43 30.33 20.11 -65.75
N ALA A 44 30.35 20.91 -66.81
CA ALA A 44 31.04 22.20 -66.87
C ALA A 44 30.68 23.14 -65.70
N ALA A 45 31.59 24.08 -65.38
CA ALA A 45 31.53 24.98 -64.23
C ALA A 45 30.23 25.79 -64.05
N ASP A 46 29.54 26.10 -65.15
CA ASP A 46 28.30 26.90 -65.18
C ASP A 46 27.02 26.06 -65.01
N GLN A 47 27.14 24.73 -64.98
CA GLN A 47 26.02 23.81 -64.78
C GLN A 47 25.99 23.26 -63.35
N LYS A 48 24.77 23.02 -62.85
CA LYS A 48 24.52 22.38 -61.55
C LYS A 48 25.20 23.09 -60.38
N VAL A 49 25.30 24.42 -60.47
CA VAL A 49 26.06 25.25 -59.53
C VAL A 49 25.52 25.13 -58.11
N ALA A 50 24.19 25.10 -57.94
CA ALA A 50 23.56 24.97 -56.62
C ALA A 50 23.88 23.60 -55.99
N GLU A 51 23.79 22.53 -56.76
CA GLU A 51 24.08 21.17 -56.31
C GLU A 51 25.57 21.00 -55.96
N LYS A 52 26.49 21.51 -56.80
CA LYS A 52 27.92 21.52 -56.50
C LYS A 52 28.24 22.31 -55.23
N LYS A 53 27.58 23.45 -54.99
CA LYS A 53 27.71 24.23 -53.74
C LYS A 53 27.22 23.42 -52.54
N ALA A 54 26.07 22.77 -52.64
CA ALA A 54 25.54 21.92 -51.58
C ALA A 54 26.49 20.76 -51.25
N PHE A 55 27.13 20.15 -52.25
CA PHE A 55 28.17 19.14 -52.03
C PHE A 55 29.35 19.68 -51.22
N VAL A 56 29.90 20.84 -51.60
CA VAL A 56 31.04 21.44 -50.87
C VAL A 56 30.64 21.83 -49.45
N GLN A 57 29.42 22.31 -49.24
CA GLN A 57 28.87 22.56 -47.91
C GLN A 57 28.79 21.27 -47.07
N GLN A 58 28.32 20.17 -47.66
CA GLN A 58 28.29 18.86 -46.99
C GLN A 58 29.70 18.41 -46.61
N VAL A 59 30.67 18.54 -47.51
CA VAL A 59 32.09 18.19 -47.27
C VAL A 59 32.67 19.07 -46.16
N GLY A 60 32.42 20.37 -46.20
CA GLY A 60 32.85 21.31 -45.16
C GLY A 60 32.28 20.97 -43.80
N PHE A 61 31.00 20.59 -43.74
CA PHE A 61 30.34 20.12 -42.53
C PHE A 61 31.02 18.84 -41.98
N LEU A 62 31.17 17.81 -42.81
CA LEU A 62 31.82 16.55 -42.41
C LEU A 62 33.26 16.76 -41.91
N ASN A 63 33.99 17.69 -42.54
CA ASN A 63 35.34 18.06 -42.12
C ASN A 63 35.38 18.82 -40.80
N ALA A 64 34.34 19.61 -40.49
CA ALA A 64 34.28 20.38 -39.25
C ALA A 64 33.80 19.54 -38.05
N THR A 65 32.95 18.54 -38.28
CA THR A 65 32.29 17.77 -37.21
C THR A 65 33.10 16.60 -36.69
N TYR A 66 34.03 16.06 -37.50
CA TYR A 66 34.91 14.98 -37.06
C TYR A 66 36.21 15.55 -36.46
N PRO A 67 36.62 15.17 -35.24
CA PRO A 67 37.88 15.63 -34.65
C PRO A 67 39.10 15.27 -35.53
N GLY A 68 39.85 16.28 -35.97
CA GLY A 68 40.95 16.11 -36.94
C GLY A 68 40.52 16.13 -38.42
N GLY A 69 39.24 16.32 -38.70
CA GLY A 69 38.66 16.47 -40.03
C GLY A 69 38.70 15.20 -40.89
N LEU A 70 38.42 15.37 -42.18
CA LEU A 70 38.37 14.25 -43.14
C LEU A 70 39.72 13.55 -43.33
N GLU A 71 40.83 14.25 -43.05
CA GLU A 71 42.18 13.68 -43.09
C GLU A 71 42.35 12.61 -42.01
N ALA A 72 42.07 12.95 -40.75
CA ALA A 72 42.11 11.99 -39.64
C ALA A 72 41.09 10.84 -39.83
N TYR A 73 39.88 11.16 -40.31
CA TYR A 73 38.84 10.16 -40.58
C TYR A 73 39.33 9.11 -41.59
N LEU A 74 39.88 9.54 -42.72
CA LEU A 74 40.37 8.62 -43.75
C LEU A 74 41.63 7.87 -43.35
N GLU A 75 42.53 8.50 -42.59
CA GLU A 75 43.72 7.83 -42.07
C GLU A 75 43.32 6.66 -41.16
N ASN A 76 42.45 6.91 -40.18
CA ASN A 76 41.97 5.85 -39.29
C ASN A 76 41.14 4.80 -40.06
N ALA A 77 40.23 5.24 -40.93
CA ALA A 77 39.42 4.33 -41.73
C ALA A 77 40.27 3.39 -42.58
N ARG A 78 41.32 3.88 -43.26
CA ARG A 78 42.22 3.06 -44.07
C ARG A 78 43.00 2.06 -43.22
N ALA A 79 43.47 2.47 -42.04
CA ALA A 79 44.13 1.57 -41.10
C ALA A 79 43.20 0.43 -40.65
N GLN A 80 41.97 0.77 -40.26
CA GLN A 80 40.95 -0.19 -39.81
C GLN A 80 40.45 -1.09 -40.94
N LEU A 81 40.30 -0.57 -42.16
CA LEU A 81 39.94 -1.35 -43.34
C LEU A 81 41.01 -2.38 -43.69
N LYS A 82 42.29 -1.95 -43.68
CA LYS A 82 43.41 -2.86 -43.88
C LYS A 82 43.43 -3.97 -42.84
N ALA A 83 43.30 -3.62 -41.56
CA ALA A 83 43.23 -4.59 -40.47
C ALA A 83 42.05 -5.58 -40.64
N SER A 84 40.87 -5.08 -41.03
CA SER A 84 39.69 -5.91 -41.32
C SER A 84 39.93 -6.89 -42.49
N GLN A 85 40.54 -6.41 -43.57
CA GLN A 85 40.89 -7.21 -44.75
C GLN A 85 41.88 -8.32 -44.40
N GLU A 86 42.91 -8.00 -43.61
CA GLU A 86 43.93 -8.95 -43.14
C GLU A 86 43.39 -9.91 -42.06
N GLY A 87 42.20 -9.63 -41.50
CA GLY A 87 41.62 -10.43 -40.43
C GLY A 87 42.35 -10.27 -39.10
N ALA A 88 42.98 -9.12 -38.88
CA ALA A 88 43.69 -8.80 -37.64
C ALA A 88 42.73 -8.90 -36.43
N ASN A 89 43.20 -9.53 -35.36
CA ASN A 89 42.46 -9.59 -34.10
C ASN A 89 42.76 -8.30 -33.30
N PRO A 90 41.76 -7.46 -32.98
CA PRO A 90 41.99 -6.22 -32.23
C PRO A 90 42.50 -6.47 -30.80
N PHE A 91 42.42 -7.70 -30.31
CA PHE A 91 42.91 -8.12 -29.01
C PHE A 91 44.13 -9.08 -29.12
N GLU A 92 44.81 -9.09 -30.26
CA GLU A 92 46.05 -9.87 -30.42
C GLU A 92 47.08 -9.51 -29.34
N GLY A 93 47.70 -10.54 -28.76
CA GLY A 93 48.66 -10.38 -27.65
C GLY A 93 48.05 -10.07 -26.29
N LEU A 94 46.71 -10.02 -26.18
CA LEU A 94 45.99 -9.89 -24.91
C LEU A 94 45.44 -11.25 -24.47
N THR A 95 45.48 -11.50 -23.16
CA THR A 95 44.96 -12.72 -22.56
C THR A 95 43.92 -12.38 -21.48
N PRO A 96 42.77 -13.08 -21.43
CA PRO A 96 41.83 -12.91 -20.34
C PRO A 96 42.44 -13.32 -18.99
N SER A 97 42.19 -12.51 -17.97
CA SER A 97 42.48 -12.81 -16.57
C SER A 97 41.19 -12.86 -15.76
N PRO A 98 41.12 -13.64 -14.67
CA PRO A 98 40.01 -13.55 -13.72
C PRO A 98 39.79 -12.13 -13.20
N LEU A 99 38.53 -11.80 -12.94
CA LEU A 99 38.16 -10.58 -12.23
C LEU A 99 38.48 -10.73 -10.75
N GLU A 100 39.03 -9.67 -10.15
CA GLU A 100 39.36 -9.65 -8.73
C GLU A 100 38.14 -9.23 -7.88
N SER A 101 38.16 -9.52 -6.58
CA SER A 101 37.03 -9.24 -5.68
C SER A 101 36.74 -7.74 -5.49
N ASN A 102 37.76 -6.90 -5.64
CA ASN A 102 37.67 -5.43 -5.65
C ASN A 102 37.25 -4.87 -7.02
N GLU A 103 36.90 -5.72 -7.99
CA GLU A 103 36.47 -5.32 -9.33
C GLU A 103 35.08 -5.85 -9.66
N MET A 104 34.61 -6.89 -8.96
CA MET A 104 33.28 -7.46 -9.18
C MET A 104 32.43 -7.41 -7.89
N PHE A 105 31.34 -6.66 -7.95
CA PHE A 105 30.45 -6.37 -6.83
C PHE A 105 29.08 -6.98 -7.11
N ALA A 106 28.69 -7.99 -6.33
CA ALA A 106 27.37 -8.61 -6.48
C ALA A 106 26.27 -7.67 -5.98
N LEU A 107 25.18 -7.59 -6.76
CA LEU A 107 23.97 -6.87 -6.39
C LEU A 107 22.76 -7.79 -6.57
N ASP A 108 22.15 -8.15 -5.44
CA ASP A 108 20.98 -9.02 -5.37
C ASP A 108 19.79 -8.21 -4.85
N PHE A 109 18.73 -8.11 -5.65
CA PHE A 109 17.55 -7.31 -5.31
C PHE A 109 16.83 -7.83 -4.06
N ASP A 110 16.88 -9.13 -3.76
CA ASP A 110 16.21 -9.72 -2.61
C ASP A 110 17.08 -9.75 -1.36
N ALA A 111 18.39 -9.49 -1.49
CA ALA A 111 19.30 -9.47 -0.37
C ALA A 111 19.00 -8.29 0.57
N PRO A 112 19.10 -8.47 1.91
CA PRO A 112 18.93 -7.38 2.87
C PRO A 112 19.84 -6.18 2.61
N GLU A 113 21.07 -6.43 2.15
CA GLU A 113 22.12 -5.45 1.89
C GLU A 113 21.80 -4.53 0.69
N PHE A 114 20.81 -4.89 -0.15
CA PHE A 114 20.38 -4.05 -1.26
C PHE A 114 19.91 -2.68 -0.76
N GLU A 115 19.10 -2.64 0.30
CA GLU A 115 18.54 -1.40 0.85
C GLU A 115 19.64 -0.51 1.46
N ASP A 116 20.68 -1.11 2.06
CA ASP A 116 21.84 -0.38 2.56
C ASP A 116 22.67 0.23 1.43
N THR A 117 22.90 -0.54 0.37
CA THR A 117 23.62 -0.09 -0.83
C THR A 117 22.85 1.04 -1.54
N GLU A 118 21.53 0.88 -1.66
CA GLU A 118 20.62 1.88 -2.20
C GLU A 118 20.64 3.17 -1.38
N LYS A 119 20.67 3.08 -0.05
CA LYS A 119 20.78 4.21 0.87
C LYS A 119 22.10 4.97 0.71
N VAL A 120 23.24 4.26 0.59
CA VAL A 120 24.54 4.88 0.26
C VAL A 120 24.43 5.63 -1.06
N GLY A 121 23.87 4.97 -2.08
CA GLY A 121 23.58 5.54 -3.38
C GLY A 121 22.81 6.85 -3.35
N MET A 122 21.70 6.90 -2.60
CA MET A 122 20.89 8.10 -2.44
C MET A 122 21.68 9.29 -1.89
N GLY A 123 22.72 9.05 -1.08
CA GLY A 123 23.64 10.09 -0.60
C GLY A 123 24.52 10.72 -1.70
N HIS A 124 24.74 9.99 -2.81
CA HIS A 124 25.58 10.39 -3.94
C HIS A 124 24.79 10.78 -5.20
N ILE A 125 23.53 10.36 -5.32
CA ILE A 125 22.66 10.68 -6.47
C ILE A 125 22.49 12.20 -6.68
N LYS A 126 22.51 13.01 -5.61
CA LYS A 126 22.48 14.48 -5.72
C LYS A 126 23.60 15.07 -6.59
N ASP A 127 24.72 14.36 -6.69
CA ASP A 127 25.91 14.75 -7.45
C ASP A 127 25.94 14.08 -8.84
N ALA A 128 24.87 13.40 -9.26
CA ALA A 128 24.81 12.71 -10.55
C ALA A 128 24.21 13.58 -11.67
N ALA A 129 24.65 13.32 -12.90
CA ALA A 129 24.00 13.74 -14.14
C ALA A 129 23.72 12.50 -15.01
N PHE A 130 22.60 12.51 -15.70
CA PHE A 130 22.13 11.39 -16.52
C PHE A 130 22.41 11.66 -18.00
N VAL A 131 22.79 10.61 -18.74
CA VAL A 131 23.09 10.67 -20.17
C VAL A 131 22.32 9.56 -20.87
N LEU A 132 21.28 9.92 -21.61
CA LEU A 132 20.44 8.99 -22.36
C LEU A 132 20.87 8.96 -23.82
N VAL A 133 21.24 7.79 -24.33
CA VAL A 133 21.54 7.61 -25.75
C VAL A 133 20.31 7.09 -26.50
N ALA A 134 19.75 7.91 -27.39
CA ALA A 134 18.48 7.70 -28.07
C ALA A 134 18.53 8.07 -29.58
N GLY A 135 19.61 7.67 -30.26
CA GLY A 135 19.80 7.91 -31.70
C GLY A 135 19.04 6.95 -32.63
N GLY A 136 18.40 5.90 -32.10
CA GLY A 136 17.80 4.83 -32.91
C GLY A 136 16.28 4.92 -33.11
N LEU A 137 15.82 4.57 -34.31
CA LEU A 137 14.40 4.36 -34.61
C LEU A 137 13.91 2.96 -34.18
N GLY A 138 12.58 2.80 -34.12
CA GLY A 138 11.89 1.55 -33.77
C GLY A 138 11.71 0.55 -34.92
N GLU A 139 12.38 0.71 -36.06
CA GLU A 139 12.09 -0.06 -37.28
C GLU A 139 12.20 -1.59 -37.09
N ARG A 140 13.25 -2.06 -36.39
CA ARG A 140 13.42 -3.49 -36.05
C ARG A 140 12.29 -4.03 -35.15
N LEU A 141 11.60 -3.15 -34.44
CA LEU A 141 10.43 -3.49 -33.62
C LEU A 141 9.15 -3.57 -34.44
N GLY A 142 9.15 -3.07 -35.68
CA GLY A 142 7.94 -2.82 -36.45
C GLY A 142 7.24 -1.51 -36.07
N TYR A 143 7.95 -0.55 -35.48
CA TYR A 143 7.40 0.75 -35.07
C TYR A 143 8.06 1.90 -35.86
N PRO A 144 7.28 2.78 -36.53
CA PRO A 144 7.83 3.84 -37.39
C PRO A 144 8.29 5.10 -36.63
N GLY A 145 8.02 5.19 -35.33
CA GLY A 145 8.38 6.32 -34.48
C GLY A 145 9.77 6.19 -33.83
N ILE A 146 10.11 7.16 -32.98
CA ILE A 146 11.30 7.05 -32.12
C ILE A 146 10.98 6.09 -30.97
N LYS A 147 11.95 5.27 -30.55
CA LYS A 147 11.71 4.30 -29.48
C LYS A 147 11.26 4.93 -28.15
N LEU A 148 11.68 6.17 -27.90
CA LEU A 148 11.31 6.95 -26.72
C LEU A 148 9.81 7.24 -26.60
N GLU A 149 9.06 7.19 -27.70
CA GLU A 149 7.60 7.33 -27.74
C GLU A 149 6.86 6.03 -27.37
N LEU A 150 7.56 4.89 -27.37
CA LEU A 150 6.90 3.62 -27.08
C LEU A 150 6.36 3.63 -25.65
N PRO A 151 5.11 3.19 -25.43
CA PRO A 151 4.60 2.96 -24.09
C PRO A 151 5.41 1.84 -23.45
N ILE A 152 5.91 2.09 -22.24
CA ILE A 152 6.63 1.07 -21.46
C ILE A 152 5.68 -0.08 -21.10
N GLU A 153 4.41 0.24 -20.90
CA GLU A 153 3.30 -0.65 -20.60
C GLU A 153 1.96 0.04 -20.95
N LEU A 154 0.85 -0.71 -21.05
CA LEU A 154 -0.43 -0.25 -21.58
C LEU A 154 -1.42 0.24 -20.52
N THR A 155 -1.27 -0.11 -19.23
CA THR A 155 -2.26 0.30 -18.21
C THR A 155 -2.27 1.81 -18.00
N THR A 156 -1.08 2.43 -17.93
CA THR A 156 -0.91 3.89 -17.85
C THR A 156 -0.62 4.52 -19.20
N GLY A 157 0.02 3.79 -20.12
CA GLY A 157 0.40 4.30 -21.44
C GLY A 157 1.59 5.27 -21.42
N VAL A 158 2.30 5.39 -20.29
CA VAL A 158 3.47 6.26 -20.13
C VAL A 158 4.58 5.80 -21.08
N CYS A 159 5.13 6.72 -21.86
CA CYS A 159 6.24 6.42 -22.77
C CYS A 159 7.59 6.36 -22.04
N TYR A 160 8.60 5.75 -22.67
CA TYR A 160 9.95 5.65 -22.08
C TYR A 160 10.54 7.02 -21.70
N LEU A 161 10.40 8.04 -22.54
CA LEU A 161 10.93 9.37 -22.22
C LEU A 161 10.25 9.99 -21.01
N GLU A 162 8.92 9.91 -20.94
CA GLU A 162 8.17 10.37 -19.77
C GLU A 162 8.58 9.61 -18.51
N TYR A 163 8.70 8.28 -18.60
CA TYR A 163 9.12 7.42 -17.50
C TYR A 163 10.48 7.84 -16.94
N TYR A 164 11.48 8.03 -17.81
CA TYR A 164 12.82 8.49 -17.40
C TYR A 164 12.80 9.91 -16.80
N CYS A 165 12.04 10.83 -17.40
CA CYS A 165 11.91 12.19 -16.86
C CYS A 165 11.24 12.19 -15.48
N ARG A 166 10.17 11.40 -15.28
CA ARG A 166 9.49 11.24 -14.00
C ARG A 166 10.44 10.68 -12.92
N TRP A 167 11.26 9.68 -13.26
CA TRP A 167 12.27 9.16 -12.34
C TRP A 167 13.27 10.23 -11.91
N ILE A 168 13.85 10.96 -12.87
CA ILE A 168 14.83 12.02 -12.60
C ILE A 168 14.20 13.16 -11.79
N LEU A 169 12.96 13.55 -12.11
CA LEU A 169 12.19 14.56 -11.37
C LEU A 169 12.00 14.14 -9.90
N HIS A 170 11.58 12.90 -9.68
CA HIS A 170 11.26 12.39 -8.34
C HIS A 170 12.48 12.03 -7.51
N LEU A 171 13.59 11.66 -8.15
CA LEU A 171 14.90 11.60 -7.50
C LEU A 171 15.36 13.01 -7.12
N SER A 172 15.27 13.99 -8.04
CA SER A 172 15.66 15.39 -7.79
C SER A 172 14.98 15.97 -6.55
N LYS A 173 13.68 15.71 -6.40
CA LYS A 173 12.89 16.12 -5.22
C LYS A 173 13.39 15.49 -3.92
N ARG A 174 13.72 14.19 -3.93
CA ARG A 174 14.16 13.45 -2.73
C ARG A 174 15.55 13.83 -2.27
N VAL A 175 16.46 14.06 -3.21
CA VAL A 175 17.83 14.47 -2.91
C VAL A 175 18.02 15.99 -2.88
N GLN A 176 16.94 16.75 -3.07
CA GLN A 176 16.91 18.22 -3.10
C GLN A 176 17.99 18.82 -4.01
N SER A 177 18.23 18.20 -5.16
CA SER A 177 19.22 18.62 -6.14
C SER A 177 18.61 18.48 -7.53
N ARG A 178 18.83 19.48 -8.37
CA ARG A 178 18.35 19.48 -9.75
C ARG A 178 19.21 18.54 -10.59
N LEU A 179 18.73 17.33 -10.89
CA LEU A 179 19.51 16.30 -11.59
C LEU A 179 19.49 16.53 -13.12
N PRO A 180 20.62 16.82 -13.78
CA PRO A 180 20.63 17.09 -15.22
C PRO A 180 20.39 15.83 -16.06
N LEU A 181 19.78 15.99 -17.23
CA LEU A 181 19.61 14.95 -18.24
C LEU A 181 20.16 15.42 -19.59
N VAL A 182 21.13 14.70 -20.14
CA VAL A 182 21.55 14.85 -21.54
C VAL A 182 20.84 13.78 -22.37
N ILE A 183 20.26 14.14 -23.51
CA ILE A 183 19.67 13.19 -24.45
C ILE A 183 20.41 13.30 -25.78
N MET A 184 21.16 12.25 -26.14
CA MET A 184 21.77 12.15 -27.45
C MET A 184 20.75 11.60 -28.46
N THR A 185 20.54 12.36 -29.52
CA THR A 185 19.64 12.06 -30.64
C THR A 185 20.43 11.93 -31.94
N SER A 186 19.78 11.48 -33.01
CA SER A 186 20.33 11.49 -34.38
C SER A 186 19.48 12.38 -35.28
N ASP A 187 19.87 12.58 -36.55
CA ASP A 187 19.03 13.25 -37.55
C ASP A 187 17.59 12.68 -37.58
N ASP A 188 17.45 11.37 -37.41
CA ASP A 188 16.17 10.67 -37.53
C ASP A 188 15.30 10.81 -36.27
N THR A 189 15.92 11.11 -35.10
CA THR A 189 15.22 11.17 -33.81
C THR A 189 15.14 12.56 -33.19
N HIS A 190 15.95 13.53 -33.64
CA HIS A 190 16.11 14.83 -32.99
C HIS A 190 14.80 15.64 -32.93
N ILE A 191 14.22 15.93 -34.10
CA ILE A 191 13.02 16.78 -34.21
C ILE A 191 11.86 16.17 -33.40
N ARG A 192 11.62 14.87 -33.55
CA ARG A 192 10.55 14.15 -32.84
C ARG A 192 10.76 14.15 -31.32
N THR A 193 12.01 13.99 -30.86
CA THR A 193 12.33 14.04 -29.42
C THR A 193 12.08 15.44 -28.85
N VAL A 194 12.52 16.50 -29.54
CA VAL A 194 12.29 17.88 -29.12
C VAL A 194 10.79 18.21 -29.10
N GLN A 195 10.04 17.77 -30.13
CA GLN A 195 8.59 17.94 -30.19
C GLN A 195 7.88 17.20 -29.04
N LEU A 196 8.27 15.96 -28.73
CA LEU A 196 7.71 15.19 -27.62
C LEU A 196 7.94 15.89 -26.28
N LEU A 197 9.16 16.39 -26.03
CA LEU A 197 9.46 17.17 -24.83
C LEU A 197 8.64 18.46 -24.75
N HIS A 198 8.52 19.20 -25.85
CA HIS A 198 7.75 20.45 -25.89
C HIS A 198 6.26 20.21 -25.66
N ALA A 199 5.67 19.22 -26.34
CA ALA A 199 4.25 18.87 -26.26
C ALA A 199 3.81 18.49 -24.84
N HIS A 200 4.71 17.94 -24.04
CA HIS A 200 4.43 17.50 -22.67
C HIS A 200 5.10 18.36 -21.59
N ASN A 201 5.50 19.60 -21.91
CA ASN A 201 6.15 20.52 -20.98
C ASN A 201 7.32 19.86 -20.20
N ARG A 202 8.18 19.13 -20.94
CA ARG A 202 9.35 18.41 -20.43
C ARG A 202 9.02 17.44 -19.29
N PHE A 203 7.79 16.94 -19.26
CA PHE A 203 7.28 16.02 -18.23
C PHE A 203 7.50 16.53 -16.80
N GLY A 204 7.49 17.85 -16.62
CA GLY A 204 7.67 18.52 -15.32
C GLY A 204 9.12 18.81 -14.92
N LEU A 205 10.12 18.46 -15.74
CA LEU A 205 11.50 18.93 -15.55
C LEU A 205 11.65 20.40 -15.92
N GLU A 206 12.50 21.12 -15.19
CA GLU A 206 12.67 22.57 -15.34
C GLU A 206 13.40 22.96 -16.64
N GLU A 207 13.16 24.19 -17.11
CA GLU A 207 13.87 24.77 -18.27
C GLU A 207 15.40 24.69 -18.11
N GLY A 208 16.10 24.09 -19.07
CA GLY A 208 17.55 23.90 -19.02
C GLY A 208 18.04 22.70 -18.19
N GLN A 209 17.14 21.87 -17.63
CA GLN A 209 17.51 20.62 -16.94
C GLN A 209 17.78 19.50 -17.95
N ILE A 210 17.13 19.56 -19.10
CA ILE A 210 17.33 18.65 -20.23
C ILE A 210 18.18 19.35 -21.29
N MET A 211 19.28 18.71 -21.70
CA MET A 211 20.10 19.13 -22.84
C MET A 211 19.97 18.09 -23.95
N VAL A 212 19.27 18.44 -25.02
CA VAL A 212 19.18 17.58 -26.21
C VAL A 212 20.37 17.89 -27.11
N VAL A 213 21.20 16.88 -27.35
CA VAL A 213 22.35 16.97 -28.23
C VAL A 213 22.16 16.01 -29.39
N LYS A 214 22.69 16.34 -30.56
CA LYS A 214 22.52 15.55 -31.78
C LYS A 214 23.88 14.98 -32.19
N GLN A 215 23.93 13.69 -32.47
CA GLN A 215 25.07 13.08 -33.13
C GLN A 215 25.03 13.38 -34.62
N GLU A 216 26.20 13.66 -35.19
CA GLU A 216 26.34 13.88 -36.61
C GLU A 216 26.74 12.57 -37.32
N LYS A 217 26.50 12.53 -38.63
CA LYS A 217 26.88 11.38 -39.45
C LYS A 217 28.30 11.56 -39.99
N VAL A 218 28.96 10.44 -40.28
CA VAL A 218 30.26 10.39 -40.95
C VAL A 218 30.13 9.91 -42.39
N ALA A 219 31.10 10.23 -43.23
CA ALA A 219 31.12 9.83 -44.64
C ALA A 219 31.22 8.30 -44.78
N ALA A 220 30.39 7.70 -45.64
CA ALA A 220 30.47 6.27 -45.92
C ALA A 220 31.57 5.97 -46.96
N LEU A 221 32.14 4.77 -46.84
CA LEU A 221 33.27 4.28 -47.63
C LEU A 221 32.82 3.12 -48.52
N GLY A 222 33.18 3.18 -49.79
CA GLY A 222 32.72 2.24 -50.83
C GLY A 222 33.60 1.03 -51.02
N ASP A 223 34.86 1.13 -50.63
CA ASP A 223 35.86 0.08 -50.82
C ASP A 223 36.97 0.12 -49.77
N ASN A 224 37.88 -0.86 -49.84
CA ASN A 224 39.03 -0.99 -48.95
C ASN A 224 40.07 0.13 -49.09
N THR A 225 40.00 0.97 -50.13
CA THR A 225 40.91 2.11 -50.31
C THR A 225 40.42 3.37 -49.57
N GLY A 226 39.21 3.31 -49.02
CA GLY A 226 38.59 4.42 -48.31
C GLY A 226 38.01 5.47 -49.25
N ARG A 227 37.50 5.09 -50.43
CA ARG A 227 36.79 6.02 -51.31
C ARG A 227 35.42 6.38 -50.74
N PHE A 228 35.10 7.66 -50.66
CA PHE A 228 33.74 8.12 -50.31
C PHE A 228 32.74 7.76 -51.41
N CYS A 229 31.49 7.50 -51.02
CA CYS A 229 30.42 7.14 -51.95
C CYS A 229 29.44 8.27 -52.20
N HIS A 230 28.99 8.41 -53.45
CA HIS A 230 27.80 9.17 -53.79
C HIS A 230 26.52 8.42 -53.37
N ALA A 231 25.47 9.18 -53.07
CA ALA A 231 24.12 8.65 -52.99
C ALA A 231 23.69 8.12 -54.36
N GLU A 232 22.86 7.08 -54.37
CA GLU A 232 22.43 6.44 -55.61
C GLU A 232 21.75 7.44 -56.54
N GLY A 233 22.31 7.61 -57.74
CA GLY A 233 21.82 8.54 -58.76
C GLY A 233 22.12 10.03 -58.52
N ASP A 234 22.90 10.39 -57.51
CA ASP A 234 23.21 11.79 -57.18
C ASP A 234 24.72 12.04 -56.92
N PRO A 235 25.47 12.53 -57.93
CA PRO A 235 26.90 12.80 -57.81
C PRO A 235 27.24 14.07 -57.01
N TYR A 236 26.24 14.74 -56.43
CA TYR A 236 26.41 15.94 -55.60
C TYR A 236 26.08 15.69 -54.14
N LYS A 237 25.93 14.42 -53.74
CA LYS A 237 25.59 14.05 -52.37
C LYS A 237 26.38 12.83 -51.92
N LEU A 238 27.12 12.96 -50.82
CA LEU A 238 27.78 11.81 -50.18
C LEU A 238 26.80 10.99 -49.37
N ILE A 239 26.96 9.67 -49.38
CA ILE A 239 26.34 8.77 -48.41
C ILE A 239 26.99 9.05 -47.05
N THR A 240 26.15 9.28 -46.05
CA THR A 240 26.59 9.45 -44.66
C THR A 240 25.88 8.45 -43.76
N LYS A 241 26.56 7.93 -42.74
CA LYS A 241 26.01 6.94 -41.80
C LYS A 241 26.30 7.37 -40.35
N PRO A 242 25.48 6.94 -39.37
CA PRO A 242 25.78 7.18 -37.97
C PRO A 242 27.13 6.59 -37.59
N HIS A 243 27.93 7.37 -36.85
CA HIS A 243 29.24 6.99 -36.35
C HIS A 243 29.14 6.08 -35.11
N GLY A 244 28.05 6.12 -34.36
CA GLY A 244 27.80 5.20 -33.26
C GLY A 244 27.42 5.93 -31.99
N HIS A 245 27.16 5.19 -30.91
CA HIS A 245 26.78 5.82 -29.64
C HIS A 245 27.97 6.38 -28.86
N GLY A 246 29.21 6.08 -29.28
CA GLY A 246 30.42 6.68 -28.73
C GLY A 246 30.55 8.18 -28.95
N ASP A 247 29.85 8.74 -29.94
CA ASP A 247 29.80 10.18 -30.22
C ASP A 247 29.42 11.02 -28.99
N ILE A 248 28.72 10.42 -28.03
CA ILE A 248 28.33 11.10 -26.80
C ILE A 248 29.54 11.68 -26.06
N HIS A 249 30.70 11.02 -26.10
CA HIS A 249 31.91 11.51 -25.43
C HIS A 249 32.48 12.73 -26.13
N VAL A 250 32.56 12.68 -27.46
CA VAL A 250 32.97 13.82 -28.32
C VAL A 250 32.04 15.00 -28.10
N ILE A 251 30.73 14.77 -28.06
CA ILE A 251 29.73 15.81 -27.87
C ILE A 251 29.85 16.41 -26.47
N LEU A 252 29.87 15.61 -25.41
CA LEU A 252 29.95 16.10 -24.04
C LEU A 252 31.23 16.91 -23.77
N TYR A 253 32.35 16.49 -24.36
CA TYR A 253 33.62 17.19 -24.29
C TYR A 253 33.61 18.47 -25.14
N GLY A 254 33.29 18.37 -26.43
CA GLY A 254 33.34 19.49 -27.38
C GLY A 254 32.34 20.61 -27.09
N THR A 255 31.15 20.28 -26.56
CA THR A 255 30.14 21.25 -26.13
C THR A 255 30.39 21.80 -24.72
N ARG A 256 31.42 21.30 -24.02
CA ARG A 256 31.76 21.64 -22.63
C ARG A 256 30.63 21.36 -21.62
N ILE A 257 29.68 20.48 -21.94
CA ILE A 257 28.62 20.05 -21.01
C ILE A 257 29.23 19.30 -19.81
N ALA A 258 30.20 18.42 -20.04
CA ALA A 258 30.88 17.72 -18.95
C ALA A 258 31.65 18.70 -18.04
N GLU A 259 32.33 19.71 -18.61
CA GLU A 259 33.00 20.78 -17.85
C GLU A 259 32.00 21.61 -17.04
N LYS A 260 30.83 21.93 -17.62
CA LYS A 260 29.73 22.59 -16.90
C LYS A 260 29.27 21.78 -15.70
N PHE A 261 29.04 20.47 -15.86
CA PHE A 261 28.65 19.60 -14.74
C PHE A 261 29.72 19.55 -13.65
N GLN A 262 31.00 19.53 -14.01
CA GLN A 262 32.08 19.56 -13.04
C GLN A 262 32.06 20.87 -12.23
N LYS A 263 31.82 22.02 -12.90
CA LYS A 263 31.68 23.33 -12.24
C LYS A 263 30.44 23.42 -11.34
N GLU A 264 29.37 22.69 -11.67
CA GLU A 264 28.16 22.54 -10.83
C GLU A 264 28.35 21.57 -9.67
N GLY A 265 29.54 20.97 -9.49
CA GLY A 265 29.84 20.03 -8.42
C GLY A 265 29.32 18.61 -8.65
N ARG A 266 28.94 18.26 -9.89
CA ARG A 266 28.59 16.87 -10.23
C ARG A 266 29.83 15.99 -10.16
N LYS A 267 29.63 14.75 -9.73
CA LYS A 267 30.65 13.72 -9.56
C LYS A 267 30.42 12.50 -10.44
N TRP A 268 29.18 12.24 -10.85
CA TRP A 268 28.83 11.00 -11.54
C TRP A 268 28.11 11.28 -12.86
N LEU A 269 28.51 10.60 -13.92
CA LEU A 269 27.75 10.51 -15.17
C LEU A 269 27.13 9.11 -15.24
N VAL A 270 25.80 9.04 -15.31
CA VAL A 270 25.04 7.77 -15.42
C VAL A 270 24.50 7.63 -16.84
N PHE A 271 25.03 6.68 -17.60
CA PHE A 271 24.67 6.45 -18.99
C PHE A 271 23.54 5.42 -19.12
N LEU A 272 22.51 5.77 -19.87
CA LEU A 272 21.28 5.01 -20.08
C LEU A 272 21.11 4.68 -21.57
N GLN A 273 20.42 3.57 -21.84
CA GLN A 273 19.95 3.19 -23.17
C GLN A 273 18.46 3.51 -23.32
N ASP A 274 18.02 3.66 -24.57
CA ASP A 274 16.69 4.16 -24.96
C ASP A 274 15.47 3.41 -24.37
N THR A 275 15.55 2.09 -24.15
CA THR A 275 14.38 1.23 -23.92
C THR A 275 14.58 0.15 -22.85
N ASN A 276 15.40 0.42 -21.84
CA ASN A 276 15.48 -0.42 -20.64
C ASN A 276 14.62 0.17 -19.51
N GLY A 277 13.46 -0.43 -19.25
CA GLY A 277 12.48 0.09 -18.30
C GLY A 277 12.86 -0.10 -16.83
N LEU A 278 13.72 -1.07 -16.53
CA LEU A 278 13.99 -1.49 -15.16
C LEU A 278 15.21 -0.81 -14.53
N SER A 279 16.04 -0.12 -15.32
CA SER A 279 17.32 0.45 -14.88
C SER A 279 17.22 1.28 -13.60
N PHE A 280 16.25 2.18 -13.52
CA PHE A 280 16.08 3.08 -12.38
C PHE A 280 15.79 2.39 -11.04
N ARG A 281 15.36 1.12 -11.04
CA ARG A 281 15.12 0.36 -9.80
C ARG A 281 16.40 0.02 -9.03
N GLY A 282 17.56 0.07 -9.67
CA GLY A 282 18.83 -0.14 -8.96
C GLY A 282 19.92 0.88 -9.28
N ILE A 283 19.64 1.94 -10.05
CA ILE A 283 20.59 3.04 -10.27
C ILE A 283 21.12 3.63 -8.95
N PRO A 284 20.30 3.91 -7.91
CA PRO A 284 20.84 4.39 -6.65
C PRO A 284 21.88 3.41 -6.08
N ALA A 285 21.56 2.11 -5.99
CA ALA A 285 22.52 1.11 -5.52
C ALA A 285 23.78 1.04 -6.38
N LEU A 286 23.65 1.12 -7.72
CA LEU A 286 24.78 1.13 -8.66
C LEU A 286 25.72 2.33 -8.40
N VAL A 287 25.17 3.53 -8.22
CA VAL A 287 25.94 4.73 -7.85
C VAL A 287 26.57 4.57 -6.46
N GLY A 288 25.85 3.94 -5.53
CA GLY A 288 26.35 3.62 -4.19
C GLY A 288 27.59 2.74 -4.22
N ILE A 289 27.57 1.68 -5.02
CA ILE A 289 28.74 0.78 -5.24
C ILE A 289 29.90 1.55 -5.86
N SER A 290 29.64 2.38 -6.89
CA SER A 290 30.68 3.20 -7.52
C SER A 290 31.35 4.14 -6.53
N ALA A 291 30.56 4.83 -5.69
CA ALA A 291 31.05 5.76 -4.70
C ALA A 291 31.83 5.06 -3.59
N ALA A 292 31.29 3.99 -3.02
CA ALA A 292 31.91 3.24 -1.93
C ALA A 292 33.29 2.67 -2.30
N ASN A 293 33.48 2.31 -3.58
CA ASN A 293 34.71 1.71 -4.07
C ASN A 293 35.61 2.70 -4.84
N SER A 294 35.21 3.98 -4.94
CA SER A 294 35.92 5.02 -5.69
C SER A 294 36.22 4.60 -7.13
N LEU A 295 35.21 4.07 -7.83
CA LEU A 295 35.36 3.59 -9.20
C LEU A 295 35.39 4.77 -10.18
N ASP A 296 36.34 4.74 -11.11
CA ASP A 296 36.40 5.66 -12.25
C ASP A 296 35.34 5.31 -13.30
N MET A 297 35.06 4.01 -13.44
CA MET A 297 34.00 3.49 -14.29
C MET A 297 33.42 2.22 -13.68
N ASN A 298 32.11 2.07 -13.75
CA ASN A 298 31.40 0.88 -13.28
C ASN A 298 30.47 0.37 -14.39
N PHE A 299 30.72 -0.85 -14.83
CA PHE A 299 29.85 -1.60 -15.72
C PHE A 299 28.73 -2.26 -14.92
N CYS A 300 27.47 -2.03 -15.30
CA CYS A 300 26.40 -2.89 -14.84
C CYS A 300 26.33 -4.13 -15.74
N CYS A 301 26.40 -5.31 -15.12
CA CYS A 301 26.42 -6.59 -15.83
C CYS A 301 25.41 -7.58 -15.24
N LEU A 302 25.16 -8.66 -15.98
CA LEU A 302 24.37 -9.80 -15.55
C LEU A 302 24.97 -11.11 -16.07
N ALA A 303 24.45 -12.23 -15.56
CA ALA A 303 24.82 -13.56 -16.04
C ALA A 303 24.50 -13.73 -17.53
N ARG A 304 25.50 -14.11 -18.32
CA ARG A 304 25.39 -14.28 -19.77
C ARG A 304 25.47 -15.75 -20.14
N VAL A 305 24.66 -16.21 -21.09
CA VAL A 305 24.84 -17.53 -21.71
C VAL A 305 25.90 -17.40 -22.81
N PRO A 306 26.80 -18.38 -23.00
CA PRO A 306 27.80 -18.31 -24.05
C PRO A 306 27.17 -18.05 -25.42
N LYS A 307 27.86 -17.23 -26.24
CA LYS A 307 27.41 -16.79 -27.57
C LYS A 307 26.10 -15.97 -27.59
N ASP A 308 25.64 -15.46 -26.45
CA ASP A 308 24.57 -14.46 -26.43
C ASP A 308 25.03 -13.17 -27.16
N GLU A 309 24.09 -12.49 -27.81
CA GLU A 309 24.30 -11.26 -28.60
C GLU A 309 24.40 -10.03 -27.67
N MET A 310 25.28 -10.13 -26.69
CA MET A 310 25.57 -9.16 -25.66
C MET A 310 27.07 -9.18 -25.42
N GLY A 311 27.69 -8.00 -25.43
CA GLY A 311 29.11 -7.84 -25.12
C GLY A 311 29.44 -8.38 -23.73
N ALA A 312 30.63 -8.92 -23.58
CA ALA A 312 31.11 -9.47 -22.32
C ALA A 312 32.18 -8.55 -21.73
N VAL A 313 32.12 -8.29 -20.43
CA VAL A 313 33.19 -7.56 -19.75
C VAL A 313 34.27 -8.55 -19.34
N ALA A 314 35.50 -8.29 -19.79
CA ALA A 314 36.65 -9.11 -19.47
C ALA A 314 37.79 -8.23 -18.98
N ALA A 315 38.54 -8.76 -18.00
CA ALA A 315 39.86 -8.25 -17.70
C ALA A 315 40.86 -8.87 -18.68
N LEU A 316 41.58 -8.03 -19.42
CA LEU A 316 42.58 -8.43 -20.40
C LEU A 316 43.96 -7.95 -19.96
N VAL A 317 44.95 -8.83 -20.07
CA VAL A 317 46.36 -8.56 -19.73
C VAL A 317 47.21 -8.71 -20.99
N GLY A 318 47.99 -7.68 -21.31
CA GLY A 318 48.96 -7.71 -22.39
C GLY A 318 50.30 -8.32 -21.98
N ALA A 319 51.13 -8.62 -22.97
CA ALA A 319 52.49 -9.15 -22.76
C ALA A 319 53.40 -8.21 -21.95
N ASP A 320 53.11 -6.91 -21.93
CA ASP A 320 53.80 -5.90 -21.12
C ASP A 320 53.32 -5.86 -19.66
N GLY A 321 52.40 -6.75 -19.28
CA GLY A 321 51.79 -6.83 -17.96
C GLY A 321 50.70 -5.79 -17.71
N LYS A 322 50.39 -4.91 -18.67
CA LYS A 322 49.29 -3.95 -18.51
C LYS A 322 47.96 -4.67 -18.54
N ARG A 323 47.13 -4.34 -17.56
CA ARG A 323 45.79 -4.89 -17.37
C ARG A 323 44.74 -3.83 -17.66
N MET A 324 43.68 -4.20 -18.37
CA MET A 324 42.52 -3.37 -18.65
C MET A 324 41.24 -4.17 -18.42
N ILE A 325 40.18 -3.53 -17.95
CA ILE A 325 38.83 -4.11 -17.92
C ILE A 325 38.02 -3.39 -18.97
N CYS A 326 37.52 -4.11 -19.96
CA CYS A 326 36.75 -3.52 -21.05
C CYS A 326 35.65 -4.47 -21.53
N ASN A 327 34.73 -3.91 -22.31
CA ASN A 327 33.75 -4.68 -23.03
C ASN A 327 34.40 -5.28 -24.30
N VAL A 328 34.28 -6.58 -24.44
CA VAL A 328 34.62 -7.35 -25.64
C VAL A 328 33.30 -7.73 -26.32
N GLU A 329 33.10 -7.26 -27.56
CA GLU A 329 31.86 -7.54 -28.28
C GLU A 329 31.69 -9.04 -28.54
N TYR A 330 30.44 -9.50 -28.59
CA TYR A 330 30.12 -10.94 -28.69
C TYR A 330 30.74 -11.61 -29.93
N ASN A 331 30.90 -10.87 -31.03
CA ASN A 331 31.53 -11.32 -32.26
C ASN A 331 33.07 -11.33 -32.22
N GLN A 332 33.67 -10.72 -31.18
CA GLN A 332 35.12 -10.66 -30.95
C GLN A 332 35.56 -11.59 -29.82
N LEU A 333 34.70 -11.84 -28.83
CA LEU A 333 35.02 -12.67 -27.66
C LEU A 333 35.40 -14.10 -28.05
N ASP A 334 34.57 -14.78 -28.86
CA ASP A 334 34.83 -16.17 -29.24
C ASP A 334 36.14 -16.34 -30.04
N PRO A 335 36.44 -15.52 -31.07
CA PRO A 335 37.75 -15.50 -31.71
C PRO A 335 38.92 -15.21 -30.76
N LEU A 336 38.77 -14.25 -29.84
CA LEU A 336 39.79 -13.93 -28.84
C LEU A 336 40.12 -15.15 -27.97
N LEU A 337 39.10 -15.80 -27.42
CA LEU A 337 39.28 -16.94 -26.53
C LEU A 337 39.93 -18.13 -27.26
N LYS A 338 39.49 -18.42 -28.49
CA LYS A 338 40.10 -19.47 -29.33
C LYS A 338 41.57 -19.21 -29.61
N ALA A 339 41.93 -17.97 -29.96
CA ALA A 339 43.31 -17.60 -30.22
C ALA A 339 44.20 -17.81 -28.97
N VAL A 340 43.69 -17.46 -27.78
CA VAL A 340 44.41 -17.65 -26.51
C VAL A 340 44.53 -19.14 -26.14
N GLN A 341 43.46 -19.92 -26.27
CA GLN A 341 43.46 -21.37 -26.03
C GLN A 341 44.47 -22.07 -26.96
N LYS A 342 44.44 -21.73 -28.25
CA LYS A 342 45.39 -22.22 -29.24
C LYS A 342 46.84 -21.90 -28.87
N ALA A 343 47.11 -20.67 -28.44
CA ALA A 343 48.46 -20.26 -28.02
C ALA A 343 48.98 -21.02 -26.79
N LYS A 344 48.07 -21.53 -25.94
CA LYS A 344 48.39 -22.39 -24.78
C LYS A 344 48.47 -23.89 -25.13
N GLY A 345 48.15 -24.29 -26.36
CA GLY A 345 48.04 -25.70 -26.75
C GLY A 345 46.77 -26.39 -26.20
N GLU A 346 45.74 -25.62 -25.85
CA GLU A 346 44.44 -26.10 -25.40
C GLU A 346 43.46 -26.23 -26.58
N ASP A 347 42.36 -26.98 -26.40
CA ASP A 347 41.29 -27.07 -27.40
C ASP A 347 40.63 -25.70 -27.63
N GLU A 348 40.41 -25.33 -28.90
CA GLU A 348 39.83 -24.04 -29.33
C GLU A 348 38.29 -23.96 -29.09
N GLN A 349 37.87 -24.10 -27.83
CA GLN A 349 36.46 -24.13 -27.44
C GLN A 349 35.77 -22.76 -27.51
N GLY A 350 36.53 -21.67 -27.43
CA GLY A 350 36.02 -20.30 -27.43
C GLY A 350 35.27 -19.93 -26.16
N ASP A 351 34.16 -19.20 -26.31
CA ASP A 351 33.26 -18.85 -25.20
C ASP A 351 32.37 -20.05 -24.88
N CYS A 352 32.69 -20.74 -23.79
CA CYS A 352 32.00 -21.94 -23.31
C CYS A 352 31.34 -21.73 -21.94
N ALA A 353 30.33 -22.55 -21.65
CA ALA A 353 29.63 -22.51 -20.38
C ALA A 353 30.49 -23.12 -19.27
N GLY A 354 30.51 -22.48 -18.11
CA GLY A 354 31.01 -23.04 -16.87
C GLY A 354 30.08 -24.11 -16.29
N PRO A 355 30.40 -24.63 -15.08
CA PRO A 355 29.60 -25.67 -14.42
C PRO A 355 28.14 -25.28 -14.13
N ASP A 356 27.85 -23.98 -14.06
CA ASP A 356 26.52 -23.40 -13.84
C ASP A 356 25.73 -23.18 -15.15
N GLY A 357 26.31 -23.52 -16.31
CA GLY A 357 25.70 -23.31 -17.61
C GLY A 357 25.85 -21.88 -18.17
N LEU A 358 26.61 -21.01 -17.48
CA LEU A 358 26.77 -19.59 -17.82
C LEU A 358 28.20 -19.31 -18.32
N SER A 359 28.35 -18.23 -19.09
CA SER A 359 29.67 -17.74 -19.49
C SER A 359 30.39 -17.15 -18.27
N PRO A 360 31.69 -17.41 -18.08
CA PRO A 360 32.47 -16.82 -16.99
C PRO A 360 32.68 -15.30 -17.17
N TYR A 361 32.33 -14.75 -18.34
CA TYR A 361 32.45 -13.34 -18.66
C TYR A 361 31.07 -12.66 -18.55
N PRO A 362 30.87 -11.75 -17.58
CA PRO A 362 29.60 -11.08 -17.36
C PRO A 362 29.11 -10.29 -18.58
N GLY A 363 27.81 -10.35 -18.85
CA GLY A 363 27.18 -9.61 -19.93
C GLY A 363 26.96 -8.15 -19.60
N ASN A 364 27.53 -7.24 -20.39
CA ASN A 364 27.36 -5.80 -20.26
C ASN A 364 25.96 -5.36 -20.72
N ILE A 365 25.21 -4.68 -19.85
CA ILE A 365 23.88 -4.14 -20.20
C ILE A 365 23.90 -2.68 -20.67
N ASN A 366 25.09 -2.08 -20.78
CA ASN A 366 25.30 -0.69 -21.19
C ASN A 366 24.57 0.34 -20.29
N LEU A 367 24.42 0.00 -19.02
CA LEU A 367 24.14 0.93 -17.92
C LEU A 367 25.48 1.19 -17.22
N LEU A 368 26.03 2.41 -17.39
CA LEU A 368 27.38 2.74 -16.95
C LEU A 368 27.34 3.88 -15.93
N VAL A 369 28.21 3.83 -14.93
CA VAL A 369 28.48 4.97 -14.02
C VAL A 369 29.94 5.36 -14.18
N LEU A 370 30.19 6.62 -14.52
CA LEU A 370 31.53 7.18 -14.73
C LEU A 370 31.79 8.29 -13.72
N SER A 371 32.98 8.32 -13.14
CA SER A 371 33.44 9.43 -12.31
C SER A 371 33.78 10.62 -13.18
N LEU A 372 33.13 11.75 -12.94
CA LEU A 372 33.41 12.99 -13.68
C LEU A 372 34.82 13.53 -13.38
N GLU A 373 35.40 13.16 -12.24
CA GLU A 373 36.77 13.53 -11.85
C GLU A 373 37.82 12.99 -12.82
N SER A 374 37.72 11.70 -13.19
CA SER A 374 38.62 11.08 -14.18
C SER A 374 38.14 11.25 -15.61
N TYR A 375 36.83 11.44 -15.83
CA TYR A 375 36.23 11.57 -17.17
C TYR A 375 36.89 12.61 -18.07
N LEU A 376 37.00 13.86 -17.61
CA LEU A 376 37.56 14.94 -18.42
C LEU A 376 39.07 14.76 -18.68
N PRO A 377 39.91 14.47 -17.66
CA PRO A 377 41.32 14.16 -17.88
C PRO A 377 41.57 13.00 -18.84
N THR A 378 40.74 11.95 -18.80
CA THR A 378 40.87 10.80 -19.71
C THR A 378 40.52 11.16 -21.16
N LEU A 379 39.55 12.06 -21.39
CA LEU A 379 39.16 12.50 -22.74
C LEU A 379 40.05 13.61 -23.32
N GLU A 380 40.79 14.35 -22.50
CA GLU A 380 41.61 15.48 -22.92
C GLU A 380 42.63 15.13 -24.03
N PRO A 381 43.38 13.99 -23.97
CA PRO A 381 44.35 13.64 -25.00
C PRO A 381 43.72 13.33 -26.36
N THR A 382 42.49 12.81 -26.35
CA THR A 382 41.76 12.40 -27.56
C THR A 382 40.71 13.41 -28.00
N LYS A 383 40.56 14.51 -27.25
CA LYS A 383 39.51 15.53 -27.45
C LYS A 383 38.10 14.91 -27.50
N GLY A 384 37.87 13.91 -26.66
CA GLY A 384 36.59 13.19 -26.57
C GLY A 384 36.47 12.00 -27.53
N MET A 385 37.40 11.82 -28.47
CA MET A 385 37.42 10.63 -29.33
C MET A 385 37.66 9.38 -28.49
N ILE A 386 36.88 8.34 -28.76
CA ILE A 386 37.08 7.01 -28.20
C ILE A 386 37.59 6.07 -29.29
N PRO A 387 38.12 4.88 -28.94
CA PRO A 387 38.59 3.94 -29.95
C PRO A 387 37.49 3.58 -30.94
N GLU A 388 37.84 3.70 -32.22
CA GLU A 388 36.96 3.38 -33.34
C GLU A 388 37.30 2.00 -33.89
N PHE A 389 36.33 1.40 -34.56
CA PHE A 389 36.49 0.16 -35.31
C PHE A 389 35.74 0.27 -36.65
N ILE A 390 35.95 -0.71 -37.53
CA ILE A 390 35.19 -0.81 -38.77
C ILE A 390 34.69 -2.23 -39.01
N ASN A 391 33.45 -2.36 -39.47
CA ASN A 391 32.83 -3.66 -39.73
C ASN A 391 32.21 -3.74 -41.15
N PRO A 392 33.06 -3.77 -42.20
CA PRO A 392 32.59 -3.91 -43.58
C PRO A 392 31.88 -5.24 -43.79
N LYS A 393 30.72 -5.18 -44.46
CA LYS A 393 29.99 -6.37 -44.91
C LYS A 393 30.47 -6.75 -46.30
N TYR A 394 31.21 -7.84 -46.43
CA TYR A 394 31.75 -8.29 -47.72
C TYR A 394 30.78 -9.20 -48.49
N THR A 395 30.90 -9.20 -49.83
CA THR A 395 30.15 -10.09 -50.74
C THR A 395 30.43 -11.56 -50.45
N ASP A 396 31.70 -11.85 -50.17
CA ASP A 396 32.29 -13.17 -49.98
C ASP A 396 33.54 -13.08 -49.08
N ASP A 397 34.16 -14.22 -48.80
CA ASP A 397 35.29 -14.35 -47.88
C ASP A 397 36.62 -13.80 -48.44
N THR A 398 36.68 -13.36 -49.70
CA THR A 398 37.88 -12.70 -50.25
C THR A 398 38.10 -11.32 -49.65
N LYS A 399 37.06 -10.75 -49.01
CA LYS A 399 37.07 -9.42 -48.38
C LYS A 399 37.51 -8.29 -49.33
N THR A 400 37.17 -8.39 -50.61
CA THR A 400 37.55 -7.40 -51.63
C THR A 400 36.44 -6.40 -51.94
N THR A 401 35.19 -6.85 -51.94
CA THR A 401 34.02 -6.05 -52.36
C THR A 401 32.99 -5.97 -51.24
N PHE A 402 32.46 -4.77 -51.00
CA PHE A 402 31.41 -4.56 -49.99
C PHE A 402 30.02 -4.86 -50.55
N LYS A 403 29.17 -5.51 -49.74
CA LYS A 403 27.71 -5.64 -49.96
C LYS A 403 26.99 -4.29 -49.87
N SER A 404 27.54 -3.38 -49.08
CA SER A 404 27.02 -2.03 -48.87
C SER A 404 28.12 -1.14 -48.33
N PRO A 405 28.13 0.18 -48.62
CA PRO A 405 29.11 1.11 -48.06
C PRO A 405 29.26 0.97 -46.54
N THR A 406 30.48 1.07 -46.03
CA THR A 406 30.79 0.98 -44.59
C THR A 406 31.12 2.36 -44.01
N ARG A 407 31.44 2.45 -42.72
CA ARG A 407 31.88 3.67 -42.01
C ARG A 407 32.59 3.29 -40.72
N LEU A 408 33.44 4.16 -40.18
CA LEU A 408 33.98 3.98 -38.82
C LEU A 408 32.84 3.94 -37.80
N GLU A 409 33.01 3.16 -36.75
CA GLU A 409 32.06 3.00 -35.66
C GLU A 409 32.75 3.23 -34.31
N CYS A 410 32.01 3.78 -33.35
CA CYS A 410 32.49 3.94 -31.98
C CYS A 410 31.43 3.58 -30.93
N MET A 411 31.86 2.98 -29.82
CA MET A 411 30.98 2.47 -28.76
C MET A 411 31.19 3.21 -27.43
N MET A 412 30.16 3.79 -26.83
CA MET A 412 30.27 4.53 -25.55
C MET A 412 30.99 3.75 -24.42
N GLN A 413 30.83 2.42 -24.36
CA GLN A 413 31.52 1.59 -23.36
C GLN A 413 33.03 1.49 -23.57
N ASP A 414 33.53 1.78 -24.77
CA ASP A 414 34.95 1.75 -25.09
C ASP A 414 35.73 2.93 -24.50
N TYR A 415 35.05 3.86 -23.81
CA TYR A 415 35.72 4.77 -22.86
C TYR A 415 36.64 4.00 -21.89
N ALA A 416 36.26 2.78 -21.48
CA ALA A 416 37.08 1.94 -20.61
C ALA A 416 38.50 1.67 -21.16
N LYS A 417 38.65 1.64 -22.49
CA LYS A 417 39.94 1.39 -23.17
C LYS A 417 40.89 2.61 -23.11
N LEU A 418 40.37 3.80 -22.77
CA LEU A 418 41.18 5.01 -22.58
C LEU A 418 41.70 5.16 -21.15
N LEU A 419 41.14 4.41 -20.20
CA LEU A 419 41.55 4.50 -18.81
C LEU A 419 42.95 3.92 -18.61
N GLY A 420 43.76 4.62 -17.83
CA GLY A 420 45.12 4.21 -17.51
C GLY A 420 45.15 3.05 -16.51
N PRO A 421 46.31 2.40 -16.32
CA PRO A 421 46.46 1.24 -15.42
C PRO A 421 46.22 1.55 -13.92
N LYS A 422 46.15 2.84 -13.54
CA LYS A 422 45.83 3.27 -12.17
C LYS A 422 44.33 3.48 -11.95
N SER A 423 43.53 3.50 -13.01
CA SER A 423 42.10 3.73 -12.92
C SER A 423 41.37 2.50 -12.40
N LYS A 424 40.36 2.72 -11.55
CA LYS A 424 39.54 1.66 -10.96
C LYS A 424 38.30 1.44 -11.81
N VAL A 425 38.31 0.36 -12.58
CA VAL A 425 37.14 -0.10 -13.33
C VAL A 425 36.48 -1.23 -12.55
N GLY A 426 35.19 -1.12 -12.27
CA GLY A 426 34.42 -2.14 -11.58
C GLY A 426 33.26 -2.66 -12.40
N ILE A 427 32.69 -3.75 -11.90
CA ILE A 427 31.55 -4.47 -12.46
C ILE A 427 30.55 -4.68 -11.33
N THR A 428 29.39 -4.07 -11.45
CA THR A 428 28.24 -4.40 -10.60
C THR A 428 27.46 -5.52 -11.27
N PHE A 429 27.60 -6.72 -10.71
CA PHE A 429 26.99 -7.94 -11.22
C PHE A 429 25.61 -8.16 -10.61
N CYS A 430 24.57 -8.02 -11.43
CA CYS A 430 23.20 -8.28 -11.04
C CYS A 430 22.95 -9.79 -11.06
N LYS A 431 22.53 -10.34 -9.91
CA LYS A 431 22.22 -11.77 -9.80
C LYS A 431 21.05 -12.20 -10.69
N ASP A 432 20.14 -11.26 -11.02
CA ASP A 432 19.03 -11.47 -11.93
C ASP A 432 18.78 -10.24 -12.83
N ARG A 433 17.67 -10.25 -13.57
CA ARG A 433 17.32 -9.23 -14.57
C ARG A 433 16.56 -8.01 -14.03
N PHE A 434 16.54 -7.75 -12.71
CA PHE A 434 15.79 -6.63 -12.11
C PHE A 434 16.20 -5.23 -12.59
N MET A 435 17.32 -5.08 -13.28
CA MET A 435 17.75 -3.83 -13.95
C MET A 435 17.86 -3.95 -15.48
N TYR A 436 17.42 -5.05 -16.08
CA TYR A 436 17.60 -5.28 -17.51
C TYR A 436 16.38 -5.94 -18.16
N SER A 437 15.57 -5.10 -18.81
CA SER A 437 14.54 -5.55 -19.74
C SER A 437 14.49 -4.62 -20.96
N PRO A 438 15.34 -4.86 -21.98
CA PRO A 438 15.38 -4.03 -23.17
C PRO A 438 14.26 -4.38 -24.15
N VAL A 439 13.80 -3.39 -24.92
CA VAL A 439 12.86 -3.58 -26.04
C VAL A 439 13.58 -3.34 -27.37
N LYS A 440 14.08 -4.42 -27.98
CA LYS A 440 14.92 -4.36 -29.19
C LYS A 440 14.51 -5.30 -30.33
N ASN A 441 13.61 -6.26 -30.10
CA ASN A 441 13.16 -7.23 -31.10
C ASN A 441 11.67 -7.08 -31.42
N GLY A 442 11.34 -7.04 -32.71
CA GLY A 442 9.97 -7.27 -33.19
C GLY A 442 9.51 -8.72 -32.98
N LYS A 443 8.24 -9.00 -33.27
CA LYS A 443 7.58 -10.29 -32.96
C LYS A 443 8.35 -11.53 -33.41
N ALA A 444 8.77 -11.59 -34.68
CA ALA A 444 9.46 -12.76 -35.22
C ALA A 444 10.79 -13.05 -34.51
N GLY A 445 11.59 -12.00 -34.25
CA GLY A 445 12.85 -12.13 -33.52
C GLY A 445 12.63 -12.52 -32.06
N ALA A 446 11.60 -11.98 -31.42
CA ALA A 446 11.24 -12.32 -30.05
C ALA A 446 10.85 -13.79 -29.88
N ILE A 447 10.03 -14.33 -30.81
CA ILE A 447 9.64 -15.74 -30.85
C ILE A 447 10.88 -16.64 -31.03
N ALA A 448 11.76 -16.29 -31.96
CA ALA A 448 12.98 -17.06 -32.23
C ALA A 448 13.97 -17.08 -31.04
N LYS A 449 14.00 -16.03 -30.22
CA LYS A 449 14.78 -16.02 -28.97
C LYS A 449 14.11 -16.86 -27.89
N ALA A 450 12.80 -16.69 -27.70
CA ALA A 450 12.03 -17.46 -26.72
C ALA A 450 12.15 -18.97 -26.96
N SER A 451 12.10 -19.43 -28.21
CA SER A 451 12.24 -20.86 -28.58
C SER A 451 13.62 -21.44 -28.25
N LYS A 452 14.63 -20.59 -28.03
CA LYS A 452 15.99 -20.97 -27.62
C LYS A 452 16.22 -20.81 -26.12
N GLY A 453 15.18 -20.55 -25.33
CA GLY A 453 15.29 -20.25 -23.90
C GLY A 453 15.91 -18.89 -23.59
N GLN A 454 16.03 -18.00 -24.57
CA GLN A 454 16.59 -16.66 -24.39
C GLN A 454 15.49 -15.64 -24.11
N HIS A 455 15.86 -14.55 -23.44
CA HIS A 455 14.93 -13.46 -23.19
C HIS A 455 14.43 -12.81 -24.51
N PRO A 456 13.11 -12.65 -24.72
CA PRO A 456 12.57 -12.18 -26.00
C PRO A 456 12.97 -10.74 -26.35
N ALA A 457 13.07 -9.86 -25.34
CA ALA A 457 13.41 -8.45 -25.50
C ALA A 457 12.49 -7.71 -26.49
N SER A 458 11.18 -8.00 -26.41
CA SER A 458 10.09 -7.33 -27.12
C SER A 458 9.31 -6.40 -26.18
N MET A 459 8.40 -5.59 -26.74
CA MET A 459 7.48 -4.77 -25.94
C MET A 459 6.70 -5.60 -24.92
N ALA A 460 6.29 -6.81 -25.32
CA ALA A 460 5.54 -7.71 -24.46
C ALA A 460 6.39 -8.21 -23.28
N SER A 461 7.63 -8.64 -23.51
CA SER A 461 8.51 -9.05 -22.41
C SER A 461 8.90 -7.88 -21.51
N GLY A 462 9.10 -6.68 -22.08
CA GLY A 462 9.41 -5.47 -21.31
C GLY A 462 8.30 -5.08 -20.34
N GLU A 463 7.05 -5.11 -20.82
CA GLU A 463 5.87 -4.87 -20.01
C GLU A 463 5.67 -5.96 -18.94
N TYR A 464 5.84 -7.23 -19.32
CA TYR A 464 5.78 -8.36 -18.39
C TYR A 464 6.79 -8.23 -17.24
N ASP A 465 8.06 -7.97 -17.56
CA ASP A 465 9.12 -7.90 -16.54
C ASP A 465 8.88 -6.72 -15.56
N MET A 466 8.33 -5.61 -16.06
CA MET A 466 7.95 -4.47 -15.22
C MET A 466 6.89 -4.85 -14.20
N TYR A 467 5.80 -5.48 -14.66
CA TYR A 467 4.72 -5.93 -13.77
C TYR A 467 5.21 -6.95 -12.75
N MET A 468 6.05 -7.90 -13.18
CA MET A 468 6.63 -8.90 -12.29
C MET A 468 7.58 -8.32 -11.25
N LEU A 469 8.42 -7.35 -11.62
CA LEU A 469 9.31 -6.69 -10.66
C LEU A 469 8.52 -5.86 -9.65
N ASN A 470 7.49 -5.14 -10.10
CA ASN A 470 6.61 -4.39 -9.21
C ASN A 470 5.82 -5.32 -8.26
N ALA A 471 5.34 -6.47 -8.75
CA ALA A 471 4.71 -7.50 -7.93
C ALA A 471 5.69 -8.07 -6.89
N ARG A 472 6.91 -8.44 -7.29
CA ARG A 472 7.98 -8.90 -6.40
C ARG A 472 8.27 -7.87 -5.30
N LEU A 473 8.32 -6.58 -5.65
CA LEU A 473 8.55 -5.50 -4.69
C LEU A 473 7.41 -5.39 -3.67
N LEU A 474 6.14 -5.42 -4.09
CA LEU A 474 4.99 -5.42 -3.17
C LEU A 474 4.98 -6.66 -2.25
N ARG A 475 5.33 -7.84 -2.78
CA ARG A 475 5.50 -9.06 -1.97
C ARG A 475 6.61 -8.89 -0.93
N SER A 476 7.74 -8.31 -1.31
CA SER A 476 8.84 -8.01 -0.37
C SER A 476 8.44 -7.01 0.72
N ALA A 477 7.43 -6.18 0.47
CA ALA A 477 6.83 -5.27 1.45
C ALA A 477 5.77 -5.94 2.35
N GLY A 478 5.43 -7.21 2.10
CA GLY A 478 4.50 -8.01 2.90
C GLY A 478 3.08 -8.12 2.35
N MET A 479 2.80 -7.65 1.12
CA MET A 479 1.48 -7.80 0.48
C MET A 479 1.31 -9.20 -0.13
N GLN A 480 0.10 -9.76 -0.07
CA GLN A 480 -0.25 -11.01 -0.75
C GLN A 480 -0.64 -10.72 -2.20
N VAL A 481 0.34 -10.70 -3.10
CA VAL A 481 0.10 -10.55 -4.54
C VAL A 481 0.10 -11.93 -5.20
N ALA A 482 -1.02 -12.32 -5.80
CA ALA A 482 -1.18 -13.60 -6.47
C ALA A 482 -0.10 -13.82 -7.53
N GLU A 483 0.32 -15.07 -7.73
CA GLU A 483 1.20 -15.43 -8.83
C GLU A 483 0.47 -15.36 -10.18
N PRO A 484 1.20 -15.13 -11.29
CA PRO A 484 0.62 -15.22 -12.63
C PRO A 484 -0.07 -16.57 -12.85
N LEU A 485 -1.27 -16.55 -13.41
CA LEU A 485 -1.98 -17.76 -13.82
C LEU A 485 -1.60 -18.09 -15.27
N LEU A 486 -1.19 -19.34 -15.49
CA LEU A 486 -0.85 -19.92 -16.78
C LEU A 486 -2.09 -20.21 -17.64
N GLU A 487 -3.00 -19.25 -17.77
CA GLU A 487 -3.99 -19.25 -18.82
C GLU A 487 -3.47 -18.40 -19.96
N ARG A 488 -2.93 -19.05 -20.99
CA ARG A 488 -2.69 -18.39 -22.27
C ARG A 488 -4.04 -18.22 -22.94
N ASP A 489 -4.48 -16.99 -23.14
CA ASP A 489 -5.62 -16.76 -24.02
C ASP A 489 -5.25 -17.14 -25.47
N ALA A 490 -6.22 -17.06 -26.39
CA ALA A 490 -5.97 -17.39 -27.80
C ALA A 490 -4.96 -16.45 -28.49
N SER A 491 -4.42 -15.42 -27.80
CA SER A 491 -3.35 -14.50 -28.21
C SER A 491 -1.98 -14.92 -27.66
N GLY A 492 -1.94 -15.79 -26.65
CA GLY A 492 -0.71 -16.24 -25.98
C GLY A 492 -0.30 -15.40 -24.76
N MET A 493 -1.19 -14.56 -24.21
CA MET A 493 -0.92 -13.71 -23.04
C MET A 493 -1.28 -14.41 -21.74
N LEU A 494 -0.48 -14.18 -20.69
CA LEU A 494 -0.71 -14.69 -19.33
C LEU A 494 -1.70 -13.79 -18.58
N VAL A 495 -2.49 -14.37 -17.68
CA VAL A 495 -3.27 -13.61 -16.69
C VAL A 495 -2.36 -13.29 -15.52
N LEU A 496 -1.97 -12.03 -15.38
CA LEU A 496 -1.04 -11.58 -14.34
C LEU A 496 -1.52 -10.28 -13.69
N PRO A 497 -1.12 -10.02 -12.44
CA PRO A 497 -1.44 -8.76 -11.79
C PRO A 497 -0.64 -7.62 -12.46
N HIS A 498 -1.34 -6.66 -13.07
CA HIS A 498 -0.73 -5.50 -13.73
C HIS A 498 -0.48 -4.40 -12.70
N ILE A 499 0.69 -4.42 -12.06
CA ILE A 499 1.04 -3.46 -11.00
C ILE A 499 1.98 -2.41 -11.57
N GLN A 500 1.57 -1.15 -11.51
CA GLN A 500 2.39 -0.01 -11.89
C GLN A 500 2.51 1.01 -10.76
N MET A 501 3.76 1.33 -10.40
CA MET A 501 4.09 2.29 -9.36
C MET A 501 4.92 3.43 -9.95
N SER A 502 4.34 4.63 -9.97
CA SER A 502 5.04 5.84 -10.38
C SER A 502 6.22 6.15 -9.42
N PRO A 503 7.32 6.75 -9.89
CA PRO A 503 8.41 7.23 -9.02
C PRO A 503 7.96 8.25 -7.94
N SER A 504 6.77 8.83 -8.09
CA SER A 504 6.13 9.62 -7.03
C SER A 504 5.73 8.78 -5.81
N PHE A 505 5.33 7.53 -6.03
CA PHE A 505 5.04 6.55 -4.98
C PHE A 505 6.31 6.04 -4.27
N GLY A 506 7.44 5.99 -4.96
CA GLY A 506 8.69 5.62 -4.30
C GLY A 506 9.81 5.43 -5.30
N THR A 507 11.00 5.93 -4.98
CA THR A 507 12.20 5.74 -5.81
C THR A 507 13.14 4.67 -5.27
N THR A 508 12.93 4.22 -4.03
CA THR A 508 13.75 3.19 -3.39
C THR A 508 12.92 2.03 -2.88
N LYS A 509 13.54 0.84 -2.78
CA LYS A 509 12.90 -0.35 -2.20
C LYS A 509 12.48 -0.07 -0.75
N ALA A 510 13.36 0.53 0.03
CA ALA A 510 13.08 0.89 1.43
C ALA A 510 11.89 1.86 1.58
N GLU A 511 11.80 2.88 0.71
CA GLU A 511 10.69 3.84 0.74
C GLU A 511 9.35 3.17 0.41
N ILE A 512 9.33 2.30 -0.60
CA ILE A 512 8.11 1.58 -1.00
C ILE A 512 7.65 0.65 0.13
N LYS A 513 8.57 -0.08 0.77
CA LYS A 513 8.25 -0.92 1.93
C LYS A 513 7.73 -0.10 3.11
N ALA A 514 8.28 1.08 3.38
CA ALA A 514 7.83 1.94 4.47
C ALA A 514 6.41 2.48 4.28
N ARG A 515 5.92 2.54 3.03
CA ARG A 515 4.57 2.98 2.70
C ARG A 515 3.51 1.89 2.85
N ILE A 516 3.92 0.67 3.14
CA ILE A 516 3.04 -0.50 3.26
C ILE A 516 3.18 -1.05 4.68
N LYS A 517 2.07 -1.09 5.43
CA LYS A 517 2.09 -1.60 6.80
C LYS A 517 2.43 -3.10 6.81
N LYS A 518 3.33 -3.50 7.72
CA LYS A 518 3.65 -4.92 7.92
C LYS A 518 2.46 -5.59 8.61
N ASN A 519 2.03 -6.73 8.06
CA ASN A 519 0.96 -7.61 8.57
C ASN A 519 -0.47 -7.33 8.06
N ASN A 520 -0.61 -7.11 6.75
CA ASN A 520 -1.90 -6.79 6.16
C ASN A 520 -2.47 -8.01 5.43
N GLU A 521 -3.73 -8.32 5.69
CA GLU A 521 -4.60 -9.21 4.90
C GLU A 521 -4.86 -8.68 3.47
N THR A 522 -4.03 -7.75 3.00
CA THR A 522 -4.00 -7.15 1.67
C THR A 522 -3.75 -8.20 0.61
N LYS A 523 -4.71 -8.35 -0.29
CA LYS A 523 -4.74 -9.38 -1.35
C LYS A 523 -4.93 -8.72 -2.70
N ILE A 524 -4.03 -8.99 -3.64
CA ILE A 524 -4.17 -8.61 -5.04
C ILE A 524 -4.32 -9.89 -5.86
N SER A 525 -5.47 -10.08 -6.50
CA SER A 525 -5.71 -11.25 -7.35
C SER A 525 -4.90 -11.21 -8.65
N ALA A 526 -4.77 -12.35 -9.33
CA ALA A 526 -3.95 -12.47 -10.53
C ALA A 526 -4.51 -11.73 -11.75
N ARG A 527 -5.77 -11.28 -11.72
CA ARG A 527 -6.40 -10.50 -12.81
C ARG A 527 -6.37 -8.99 -12.55
N SER A 528 -5.84 -8.58 -11.39
CA SER A 528 -5.97 -7.22 -10.92
C SER A 528 -5.03 -6.24 -11.60
N THR A 529 -5.44 -4.98 -11.67
CA THR A 529 -4.59 -3.86 -12.12
C THR A 529 -4.50 -2.82 -11.01
N LEU A 530 -3.30 -2.53 -10.54
CA LEU A 530 -3.05 -1.54 -9.49
C LEU A 530 -2.12 -0.45 -10.02
N ILE A 531 -2.60 0.80 -10.02
CA ILE A 531 -1.81 1.97 -10.41
C ILE A 531 -1.69 2.91 -9.21
N LEU A 532 -0.45 3.15 -8.77
CA LEU A 532 -0.14 4.02 -7.63
C LEU A 532 0.72 5.22 -8.07
N GLU A 533 0.23 6.42 -7.81
CA GLU A 533 0.89 7.67 -8.17
C GLU A 533 0.73 8.71 -7.04
N GLY A 534 1.82 9.04 -6.34
CA GLY A 534 1.84 10.14 -5.35
C GLY A 534 2.24 9.70 -3.94
N ASP A 535 2.01 10.56 -2.96
CA ASP A 535 2.28 10.26 -1.55
C ASP A 535 1.14 9.41 -0.97
N ILE A 536 1.28 8.09 -1.11
CA ILE A 536 0.26 7.09 -0.73
C ILE A 536 0.87 6.12 0.29
N THR A 537 0.10 5.80 1.33
CA THR A 537 0.38 4.74 2.31
C THR A 537 -0.76 3.73 2.34
N ILE A 538 -0.48 2.46 2.64
CA ILE A 538 -1.44 1.36 2.54
C ILE A 538 -1.42 0.48 3.81
N ASP A 539 -2.55 0.46 4.50
CA ASP A 539 -2.83 -0.39 5.67
C ASP A 539 -3.66 -1.63 5.31
N HIS A 540 -4.65 -1.55 4.42
CA HIS A 540 -5.37 -2.74 3.94
C HIS A 540 -5.98 -2.53 2.56
N LEU A 541 -5.69 -3.44 1.63
CA LEU A 541 -6.24 -3.43 0.26
C LEU A 541 -6.61 -4.85 -0.21
N GLU A 542 -7.89 -5.11 -0.41
CA GLU A 542 -8.36 -6.26 -1.20
C GLU A 542 -8.69 -5.79 -2.61
N LEU A 543 -7.98 -6.31 -3.61
CA LEU A 543 -8.15 -5.92 -5.00
C LEU A 543 -8.36 -7.15 -5.88
N ASP A 544 -9.59 -7.26 -6.40
CA ASP A 544 -9.99 -8.18 -7.45
C ASP A 544 -10.64 -7.39 -8.60
N GLY A 545 -9.81 -6.77 -9.44
CA GLY A 545 -10.24 -5.84 -10.50
C GLY A 545 -9.20 -4.74 -10.73
N ALA A 546 -9.60 -3.54 -11.14
CA ALA A 546 -8.70 -2.42 -11.37
C ALA A 546 -8.93 -1.24 -10.40
N LEU A 547 -7.85 -0.77 -9.79
CA LEU A 547 -7.79 0.40 -8.92
C LEU A 547 -6.64 1.33 -9.35
N ARG A 548 -6.96 2.60 -9.54
CA ARG A 548 -5.97 3.67 -9.69
C ARG A 548 -6.10 4.66 -8.55
N VAL A 549 -4.99 4.97 -7.89
CA VAL A 549 -4.91 6.01 -6.86
C VAL A 549 -3.85 7.03 -7.29
N SER A 550 -4.28 8.28 -7.47
CA SER A 550 -3.44 9.39 -7.90
C SER A 550 -3.54 10.54 -6.89
N ALA A 551 -2.40 10.97 -6.34
CA ALA A 551 -2.28 12.07 -5.39
C ALA A 551 -1.34 13.14 -5.96
N ALA A 552 -1.86 14.37 -6.08
CA ALA A 552 -1.09 15.52 -6.54
C ALA A 552 -0.03 15.95 -5.50
N ALA A 553 0.84 16.89 -5.89
CA ALA A 553 1.84 17.43 -4.96
C ALA A 553 1.18 18.02 -3.70
N GLY A 554 1.66 17.60 -2.52
CA GLY A 554 1.11 18.02 -1.22
C GLY A 554 -0.13 17.26 -0.77
N ALA A 555 -0.69 16.35 -1.59
CA ALA A 555 -1.75 15.44 -1.17
C ALA A 555 -1.12 14.16 -0.58
N LYS A 556 -1.47 13.84 0.66
CA LYS A 556 -1.07 12.61 1.36
C LYS A 556 -2.28 11.72 1.49
N VAL A 557 -2.21 10.52 0.94
CA VAL A 557 -3.35 9.58 0.89
C VAL A 557 -3.02 8.36 1.72
N HIS A 558 -3.89 8.07 2.69
CA HIS A 558 -3.81 6.89 3.52
C HIS A 558 -4.93 5.91 3.15
N ILE A 559 -4.58 4.78 2.56
CA ILE A 559 -5.50 3.68 2.28
C ILE A 559 -5.62 2.85 3.56
N ALA A 560 -6.56 3.22 4.42
CA ALA A 560 -6.76 2.56 5.71
C ALA A 560 -7.35 1.16 5.52
N HIS A 561 -8.42 1.07 4.71
CA HIS A 561 -9.07 -0.20 4.37
C HIS A 561 -9.91 -0.05 3.11
N VAL A 562 -9.54 -0.70 2.02
CA VAL A 562 -10.27 -0.66 0.76
C VAL A 562 -10.45 -2.07 0.20
N LYS A 563 -11.66 -2.41 -0.21
CA LYS A 563 -11.94 -3.54 -1.09
C LYS A 563 -12.38 -3.05 -2.45
N VAL A 564 -11.89 -3.65 -3.52
CA VAL A 564 -12.30 -3.33 -4.88
C VAL A 564 -12.57 -4.63 -5.60
N GLU A 565 -13.81 -4.83 -5.99
CA GLU A 565 -14.25 -5.91 -6.85
C GLU A 565 -14.99 -5.28 -8.03
N ASN A 566 -14.41 -5.37 -9.22
CA ASN A 566 -14.94 -4.74 -10.44
C ASN A 566 -14.46 -5.49 -11.68
N GLN A 567 -14.95 -5.17 -12.88
CA GLN A 567 -14.60 -5.93 -14.09
C GLN A 567 -13.12 -5.84 -14.49
N GLY A 568 -12.40 -4.82 -14.02
CA GLY A 568 -10.96 -4.66 -14.22
C GLY A 568 -10.56 -4.24 -15.63
N MET A 569 -9.29 -4.49 -15.97
CA MET A 569 -8.76 -4.31 -17.31
C MET A 569 -8.44 -5.67 -17.92
N ARG A 570 -8.80 -5.86 -19.19
CA ARG A 570 -8.55 -7.09 -19.93
C ARG A 570 -7.65 -6.79 -21.11
N PHE A 571 -6.53 -7.47 -21.21
CA PHE A 571 -5.72 -7.39 -22.41
C PHE A 571 -6.35 -8.26 -23.50
N THR A 572 -6.38 -7.77 -24.73
CA THR A 572 -7.18 -8.35 -25.83
C THR A 572 -6.37 -8.50 -27.11
N LYS A 573 -6.84 -9.38 -28.00
CA LYS A 573 -6.36 -9.41 -29.38
C LYS A 573 -6.59 -8.07 -30.06
N LEU A 574 -5.69 -7.73 -30.97
CA LEU A 574 -5.84 -6.56 -31.82
C LEU A 574 -7.07 -6.73 -32.74
N PRO A 575 -7.83 -5.65 -33.00
CA PRO A 575 -8.88 -5.66 -34.02
C PRO A 575 -8.31 -5.87 -35.42
N ALA A 576 -9.17 -6.23 -36.38
CA ALA A 576 -8.77 -6.59 -37.74
C ALA A 576 -8.28 -5.40 -38.60
N ALA A 577 -8.63 -4.16 -38.24
CA ALA A 577 -8.24 -2.94 -38.95
C ALA A 577 -7.99 -1.78 -37.96
N ASP A 578 -7.33 -0.73 -38.43
CA ASP A 578 -7.10 0.55 -37.72
C ASP A 578 -6.37 0.43 -36.36
N VAL A 579 -5.33 -0.41 -36.32
CA VAL A 579 -4.51 -0.61 -35.12
C VAL A 579 -3.39 0.44 -35.05
N PRO A 580 -3.23 1.18 -33.93
CA PRO A 580 -2.10 2.06 -33.72
C PRO A 580 -0.75 1.31 -33.85
N PRO A 581 0.29 1.90 -34.47
CA PRO A 581 1.54 1.19 -34.76
C PRO A 581 2.23 0.56 -33.53
N HIS A 582 2.13 1.20 -32.36
CA HIS A 582 2.71 0.65 -31.12
C HIS A 582 1.95 -0.58 -30.61
N LEU A 583 0.63 -0.68 -30.82
CA LEU A 583 -0.16 -1.86 -30.50
C LEU A 583 0.08 -2.96 -31.53
N GLU A 584 0.19 -2.61 -32.82
CA GLU A 584 0.53 -3.55 -33.88
C GLU A 584 1.87 -4.21 -33.62
N ALA A 585 2.91 -3.42 -33.32
CA ALA A 585 4.24 -3.91 -33.02
C ALA A 585 4.28 -4.77 -31.73
N ARG A 586 3.45 -4.46 -30.73
CA ARG A 586 3.29 -5.24 -29.48
C ARG A 586 2.56 -6.57 -29.70
N GLY A 587 1.47 -6.56 -30.46
CA GLY A 587 0.66 -7.74 -30.79
C GLY A 587 -0.64 -7.92 -30.01
N TYR A 588 -0.95 -7.01 -29.08
CA TYR A 588 -2.18 -7.02 -28.30
C TYR A 588 -2.56 -5.61 -27.84
N GLY A 589 -3.82 -5.44 -27.49
CA GLY A 589 -4.38 -4.23 -26.92
C GLY A 589 -4.78 -4.42 -25.45
N ILE A 590 -5.33 -3.36 -24.87
CA ILE A 590 -5.95 -3.38 -23.55
C ILE A 590 -7.35 -2.78 -23.64
N GLU A 591 -8.33 -3.45 -23.04
CA GLU A 591 -9.70 -2.99 -22.87
C GLU A 591 -9.92 -2.66 -21.40
N LYS A 592 -10.29 -1.41 -21.12
CA LYS A 592 -10.59 -0.92 -19.77
C LYS A 592 -12.08 -1.12 -19.50
N LEU A 593 -12.46 -2.30 -19.01
CA LEU A 593 -13.87 -2.65 -18.73
C LEU A 593 -14.41 -1.83 -17.55
N GLU A 594 -13.67 -1.83 -16.44
CA GLU A 594 -13.99 -1.03 -15.26
C GLU A 594 -12.72 -0.72 -14.47
N CYS A 595 -12.60 0.51 -13.96
CA CYS A 595 -11.51 0.89 -13.08
C CYS A 595 -12.02 1.90 -12.06
N ARG A 596 -11.82 1.61 -10.77
CA ARG A 596 -12.07 2.59 -9.72
C ARG A 596 -10.90 3.57 -9.71
N GLU A 597 -11.16 4.82 -10.04
CA GLU A 597 -10.16 5.88 -9.99
C GLU A 597 -10.39 6.80 -8.79
N LEU A 598 -9.38 6.94 -7.94
CA LEU A 598 -9.36 7.85 -6.79
C LEU A 598 -8.30 8.93 -7.05
N ARG A 599 -8.76 10.16 -7.33
CA ARG A 599 -7.92 11.30 -7.68
C ARG A 599 -7.98 12.38 -6.59
N PHE A 600 -6.83 12.76 -6.08
CA PHE A 600 -6.66 13.76 -5.02
C PHE A 600 -5.83 14.93 -5.55
N ASP A 601 -6.51 15.86 -6.22
CA ASP A 601 -5.86 16.93 -6.99
C ASP A 601 -5.47 18.15 -6.15
N LYS A 602 -5.85 18.18 -4.87
CA LYS A 602 -5.58 19.29 -3.94
C LYS A 602 -4.67 18.82 -2.80
N PRO A 603 -3.73 19.66 -2.32
CA PRO A 603 -2.98 19.37 -1.11
C PRO A 603 -3.89 19.08 0.08
N GLY A 604 -3.46 18.19 0.98
CA GLY A 604 -4.25 17.78 2.13
C GLY A 604 -3.93 16.36 2.59
N ASN A 605 -4.43 15.98 3.76
CA ASN A 605 -4.39 14.60 4.23
C ASN A 605 -5.74 13.94 3.94
N TYR A 606 -5.72 12.84 3.21
CA TYR A 606 -6.90 12.09 2.81
C TYR A 606 -6.80 10.69 3.39
N GLU A 607 -7.87 10.23 4.02
CA GLU A 607 -8.02 8.82 4.38
C GLU A 607 -9.06 8.18 3.47
N ILE A 608 -8.69 7.08 2.82
CA ILE A 608 -9.61 6.23 2.09
C ILE A 608 -9.93 5.03 2.98
N ARG A 609 -11.19 4.97 3.39
CA ARG A 609 -11.76 3.85 4.11
C ARG A 609 -13.08 3.50 3.43
N GLU A 610 -13.24 2.26 3.02
CA GLU A 610 -14.54 1.81 2.57
C GLU A 610 -15.50 1.69 3.75
N SER A 611 -16.62 2.42 3.64
CA SER A 611 -17.75 2.25 4.52
C SER A 611 -18.30 0.84 4.33
N PHE A 612 -18.14 -0.07 5.28
CA PHE A 612 -18.97 -1.27 5.28
C PHE A 612 -20.45 -0.84 5.20
N GLN A 613 -21.27 -1.54 4.41
CA GLN A 613 -22.72 -1.34 4.28
C GLN A 613 -23.32 -0.79 5.58
N ARG A 614 -24.06 0.33 5.53
CA ARG A 614 -24.67 0.89 6.74
C ARG A 614 -25.46 -0.21 7.46
N CYS A 615 -25.18 -0.39 8.73
CA CYS A 615 -25.89 -1.32 9.59
C CYS A 615 -27.32 -0.80 9.77
N ARG A 616 -28.29 -1.37 9.03
CA ARG A 616 -29.72 -1.14 9.26
C ARG A 616 -30.11 -1.60 10.67
N VAL A 617 -30.65 -0.68 11.45
CA VAL A 617 -31.02 -0.87 12.86
C VAL A 617 -32.52 -0.65 13.02
N ALA A 618 -33.17 -1.52 13.77
CA ALA A 618 -34.54 -1.31 14.28
C ALA A 618 -34.54 -1.03 15.79
N PHE A 619 -35.47 -0.20 16.25
CA PHE A 619 -35.79 -0.05 17.67
C PHE A 619 -37.11 -0.76 17.97
N ILE A 620 -37.12 -1.64 18.96
CA ILE A 620 -38.33 -2.29 19.47
C ILE A 620 -38.70 -1.62 20.79
N GLY A 621 -39.85 -0.96 20.84
CA GLY A 621 -40.32 -0.09 21.91
C GLY A 621 -39.94 1.37 21.70
N CYS A 622 -40.92 2.28 21.82
CA CYS A 622 -40.72 3.73 21.72
C CYS A 622 -40.64 4.43 23.09
N GLY A 623 -40.46 3.65 24.16
CA GLY A 623 -40.44 4.13 25.54
C GLY A 623 -39.08 4.62 26.04
N TYR A 624 -39.06 4.96 27.34
CA TYR A 624 -37.92 5.56 28.05
C TYR A 624 -36.57 4.89 27.80
N PRO A 625 -36.40 3.55 27.85
CA PRO A 625 -35.06 2.95 27.72
C PRO A 625 -34.40 3.15 26.34
N ASN A 626 -35.20 3.26 25.28
CA ASN A 626 -34.67 3.52 23.94
C ASN A 626 -34.45 5.01 23.68
N PHE A 627 -35.29 5.92 24.19
CA PHE A 627 -35.34 7.32 23.75
C PHE A 627 -35.30 8.38 24.87
N GLY A 628 -35.14 7.99 26.14
CA GLY A 628 -35.10 8.87 27.31
C GLY A 628 -36.46 9.49 27.72
N ALA A 629 -36.48 10.21 28.86
CA ALA A 629 -37.69 10.94 29.35
C ALA A 629 -37.87 12.27 28.62
N LYS A 630 -36.76 12.90 28.26
CA LYS A 630 -36.65 13.92 27.22
C LYS A 630 -35.59 13.44 26.24
N ILE A 631 -35.84 13.65 24.95
CA ILE A 631 -34.91 13.25 23.90
C ILE A 631 -33.54 13.91 24.17
N GLY A 632 -32.50 13.11 24.43
CA GLY A 632 -31.14 13.58 24.73
C GLY A 632 -30.84 13.91 26.20
N GLU A 633 -31.76 13.69 27.15
CA GLU A 633 -31.50 13.88 28.59
C GLU A 633 -31.85 12.59 29.37
N GLY A 634 -30.85 11.74 29.63
CA GLY A 634 -31.01 10.57 30.51
C GLY A 634 -29.81 9.61 30.52
N GLU A 635 -29.62 8.88 31.61
CA GLU A 635 -28.64 7.78 31.71
C GLU A 635 -29.02 6.59 30.79
N CYS A 636 -30.32 6.43 30.52
CA CYS A 636 -30.90 5.38 29.65
C CYS A 636 -31.45 5.97 28.33
N ASP A 637 -30.57 6.30 27.38
CA ASP A 637 -30.92 6.66 26.00
C ASP A 637 -30.03 5.86 25.03
N ILE A 638 -30.56 4.74 24.53
CA ILE A 638 -29.84 3.88 23.58
C ILE A 638 -29.82 4.51 22.18
N ALA A 639 -30.88 5.23 21.80
CA ALA A 639 -31.01 5.82 20.48
C ALA A 639 -29.95 6.90 20.23
N THR A 640 -29.77 7.84 21.17
CA THR A 640 -28.75 8.88 21.03
C THR A 640 -27.35 8.27 20.93
N ARG A 641 -27.06 7.16 21.62
CA ARG A 641 -25.78 6.44 21.49
C ARG A 641 -25.65 5.72 20.14
N ALA A 642 -26.72 5.10 19.65
CA ALA A 642 -26.72 4.44 18.36
C ALA A 642 -26.61 5.44 17.18
N GLU A 643 -27.14 6.65 17.34
CA GLU A 643 -27.00 7.78 16.39
C GLU A 643 -25.54 8.21 16.21
N THR A 644 -24.69 8.09 17.23
CA THR A 644 -23.27 8.47 17.17
C THR A 644 -22.35 7.36 16.69
N VAL A 645 -22.84 6.11 16.59
CA VAL A 645 -22.07 5.01 16.01
C VAL A 645 -21.99 5.19 14.50
N GLU A 646 -20.78 5.37 13.98
CA GLU A 646 -20.58 5.48 12.53
C GLU A 646 -21.20 4.28 11.80
N PHE A 647 -21.75 4.56 10.62
CA PHE A 647 -22.33 3.55 9.74
C PHE A 647 -23.60 2.86 10.25
N THR A 648 -24.37 3.42 11.19
CA THR A 648 -25.76 2.98 11.47
C THR A 648 -26.76 3.65 10.53
N HIS A 649 -27.88 2.98 10.25
CA HIS A 649 -29.03 3.53 9.52
C HIS A 649 -30.30 3.08 10.23
N LEU A 650 -31.06 4.01 10.80
CA LEU A 650 -32.21 3.68 11.64
C LEU A 650 -33.43 3.50 10.73
N CYS A 651 -33.83 2.25 10.50
CA CYS A 651 -34.80 1.90 9.46
C CYS A 651 -36.21 1.62 10.00
N ALA A 652 -36.37 1.30 11.30
CA ALA A 652 -37.67 0.99 11.86
C ALA A 652 -37.79 1.34 13.36
N ILE A 653 -38.99 1.78 13.76
CA ILE A 653 -39.46 1.80 15.14
C ILE A 653 -40.66 0.86 15.22
N VAL A 654 -40.62 -0.10 16.14
CA VAL A 654 -41.67 -1.10 16.33
C VAL A 654 -42.30 -0.90 17.70
N ASP A 655 -43.57 -0.52 17.74
CA ASP A 655 -44.30 -0.32 19.00
C ASP A 655 -45.80 -0.59 18.84
N PRO A 656 -46.48 -1.30 19.78
CA PRO A 656 -47.92 -1.50 19.73
C PRO A 656 -48.73 -0.19 19.72
N ASN A 657 -48.22 0.87 20.36
CA ASN A 657 -48.79 2.21 20.33
C ASN A 657 -48.24 2.99 19.13
N VAL A 658 -48.71 2.61 17.94
CA VAL A 658 -48.30 3.22 16.66
C VAL A 658 -48.41 4.74 16.68
N LYS A 659 -49.49 5.29 17.27
CA LYS A 659 -49.71 6.74 17.36
C LYS A 659 -48.61 7.44 18.15
N ALA A 660 -48.18 6.86 19.28
CA ALA A 660 -47.09 7.41 20.07
C ALA A 660 -45.74 7.31 19.34
N ALA A 661 -45.48 6.17 18.68
CA ALA A 661 -44.25 5.96 17.91
C ALA A 661 -44.15 6.87 16.67
N GLU A 662 -45.26 7.14 15.98
CA GLU A 662 -45.30 8.10 14.86
C GLU A 662 -45.03 9.53 15.34
N ALA A 663 -45.66 9.94 16.44
CA ALA A 663 -45.40 11.25 17.04
C ALA A 663 -43.94 11.42 17.48
N LEU A 664 -43.32 10.35 18.01
CA LEU A 664 -41.90 10.32 18.33
C LEU A 664 -41.05 10.42 17.05
N LEU A 665 -41.35 9.64 16.02
CA LEU A 665 -40.59 9.64 14.77
C LEU A 665 -40.57 11.02 14.10
N VAL A 666 -41.67 11.77 14.16
CA VAL A 666 -41.71 13.17 13.68
C VAL A 666 -40.70 14.04 14.42
N LYS A 667 -40.62 13.92 15.75
CA LYS A 667 -39.63 14.66 16.56
C LYS A 667 -38.19 14.22 16.24
N LEU A 668 -37.96 12.92 16.05
CA LEU A 668 -36.65 12.37 15.71
C LEU A 668 -36.18 12.81 14.32
N LYS A 669 -37.06 12.83 13.32
CA LYS A 669 -36.76 13.35 11.97
C LYS A 669 -36.44 14.84 11.99
N ALA A 670 -37.05 15.61 12.91
CA ALA A 670 -36.72 17.03 13.09
C ALA A 670 -35.35 17.23 13.77
N LYS A 671 -35.02 16.39 14.77
CA LYS A 671 -33.74 16.44 15.51
C LYS A 671 -32.55 15.95 14.67
N SER A 672 -32.69 14.77 14.06
CA SER A 672 -31.62 14.08 13.33
C SER A 672 -32.13 13.58 11.97
N PRO A 673 -32.39 14.49 10.99
CA PRO A 673 -32.99 14.11 9.70
C PRO A 673 -32.24 13.00 8.97
N ALA A 674 -30.91 13.07 8.97
CA ALA A 674 -30.05 12.11 8.27
C ALA A 674 -30.10 10.69 8.89
N ALA A 675 -30.36 10.57 10.19
CA ALA A 675 -30.39 9.29 10.89
C ALA A 675 -31.74 8.55 10.69
N TYR A 676 -32.84 9.30 10.61
CA TYR A 676 -34.21 8.75 10.64
C TYR A 676 -34.99 8.92 9.34
N MET A 677 -34.42 9.50 8.28
CA MET A 677 -35.11 9.84 7.02
C MET A 677 -36.03 8.72 6.51
N ASP A 678 -35.49 7.50 6.39
CA ASP A 678 -36.18 6.33 5.84
C ASP A 678 -36.87 5.47 6.91
N CYS A 679 -36.82 5.90 8.17
CA CYS A 679 -37.39 5.16 9.28
C CYS A 679 -38.92 5.11 9.16
N LYS A 680 -39.50 3.94 9.44
CA LYS A 680 -40.94 3.67 9.43
C LYS A 680 -41.40 3.08 10.76
N VAL A 681 -42.67 3.30 11.10
CA VAL A 681 -43.28 2.75 12.31
C VAL A 681 -44.06 1.47 11.96
N TYR A 682 -43.95 0.45 12.81
CA TYR A 682 -44.69 -0.80 12.68
C TYR A 682 -45.35 -1.20 14.01
N PRO A 683 -46.53 -1.83 14.00
CA PRO A 683 -47.24 -2.24 15.22
C PRO A 683 -46.63 -3.46 15.92
N SER A 684 -45.83 -4.26 15.20
CA SER A 684 -45.17 -5.46 15.74
C SER A 684 -43.96 -5.87 14.89
N VAL A 685 -43.07 -6.70 15.46
CA VAL A 685 -41.90 -7.23 14.73
C VAL A 685 -42.36 -8.06 13.53
N LYS A 686 -43.42 -8.85 13.70
CA LYS A 686 -44.00 -9.64 12.61
C LYS A 686 -44.51 -8.76 11.47
N ALA A 687 -45.25 -7.70 11.78
CA ALA A 687 -45.74 -6.75 10.78
C ALA A 687 -44.60 -6.04 10.04
N MET A 688 -43.50 -5.71 10.73
CA MET A 688 -42.29 -5.19 10.08
C MET A 688 -41.73 -6.21 9.08
N LEU A 689 -41.47 -7.45 9.51
CA LEU A 689 -40.86 -8.47 8.66
C LEU A 689 -41.72 -8.87 7.45
N GLU A 690 -43.05 -8.78 7.57
CA GLU A 690 -44.01 -9.00 6.49
C GLU A 690 -44.04 -7.83 5.49
N ALA A 691 -43.82 -6.59 5.96
CA ALA A 691 -43.90 -5.38 5.16
C ALA A 691 -42.61 -5.03 4.39
N VAL A 692 -41.44 -5.52 4.81
CA VAL A 692 -40.15 -5.27 4.15
C VAL A 692 -39.57 -6.55 3.52
N PRO A 693 -39.03 -6.49 2.28
CA PRO A 693 -38.32 -7.61 1.68
C PRO A 693 -37.16 -8.09 2.57
N LYS A 694 -36.91 -9.42 2.59
CA LYS A 694 -35.85 -10.03 3.43
C LYS A 694 -34.46 -9.39 3.27
N LYS A 695 -34.11 -8.93 2.06
CA LYS A 695 -32.84 -8.24 1.76
C LYS A 695 -32.71 -6.86 2.44
N GLU A 696 -33.82 -6.26 2.86
CA GLU A 696 -33.94 -4.95 3.51
C GLU A 696 -34.23 -5.05 5.01
N TRP A 697 -34.35 -6.27 5.55
CA TRP A 697 -34.47 -6.46 6.99
C TRP A 697 -33.31 -5.78 7.75
N PRO A 698 -33.57 -5.30 8.97
CA PRO A 698 -32.51 -4.77 9.83
C PRO A 698 -31.47 -5.87 10.08
N HIS A 699 -30.20 -5.48 10.16
CA HIS A 699 -29.14 -6.41 10.56
C HIS A 699 -29.14 -6.65 12.06
N CYS A 700 -29.57 -5.64 12.82
CA CYS A 700 -29.74 -5.76 14.26
C CYS A 700 -30.88 -4.89 14.79
N ALA A 701 -31.30 -5.18 16.03
CA ALA A 701 -32.32 -4.43 16.72
C ALA A 701 -31.92 -4.10 18.17
N PHE A 702 -32.27 -2.89 18.62
CA PHE A 702 -32.27 -2.51 20.03
C PHE A 702 -33.64 -2.81 20.62
N VAL A 703 -33.69 -3.74 21.57
CA VAL A 703 -34.92 -4.33 22.11
C VAL A 703 -35.18 -3.79 23.50
N ALA A 704 -36.11 -2.83 23.60
CA ALA A 704 -36.53 -2.26 24.87
C ALA A 704 -38.04 -1.93 24.97
N PRO A 705 -38.96 -2.83 24.55
CA PRO A 705 -40.39 -2.67 24.86
C PRO A 705 -40.62 -2.76 26.39
N PRO A 706 -41.78 -2.35 26.90
CA PRO A 706 -42.14 -2.52 28.31
C PRO A 706 -41.78 -3.93 28.81
N PRO A 707 -41.23 -4.10 30.03
CA PRO A 707 -40.78 -5.40 30.51
C PRO A 707 -41.85 -6.51 30.49
N SER A 708 -43.14 -6.16 30.59
CA SER A 708 -44.28 -7.08 30.45
C SER A 708 -44.44 -7.68 29.05
N GLN A 709 -43.69 -7.19 28.06
CA GLN A 709 -43.75 -7.57 26.66
C GLN A 709 -42.44 -8.18 26.14
N ARG A 710 -41.47 -8.50 27.03
CA ARG A 710 -40.19 -9.12 26.69
C ARG A 710 -39.80 -10.22 27.68
N GLY A 711 -39.14 -11.27 27.18
CA GLY A 711 -38.49 -12.29 28.00
C GLY A 711 -39.30 -13.58 28.19
N GLY A 712 -40.17 -13.92 27.23
CA GLY A 712 -40.94 -15.17 27.22
C GLY A 712 -40.82 -15.97 25.92
N THR A 713 -41.53 -17.09 25.81
CA THR A 713 -41.59 -17.94 24.60
C THR A 713 -42.91 -17.82 23.84
N GLY A 714 -43.74 -16.85 24.19
CA GLY A 714 -45.01 -16.60 23.50
C GLY A 714 -44.80 -16.23 22.04
N PRO A 715 -45.78 -16.49 21.16
CA PRO A 715 -45.68 -16.25 19.71
C PRO A 715 -45.53 -14.76 19.33
N ASN A 716 -45.68 -13.84 20.29
CA ASN A 716 -45.53 -12.41 20.12
C ASN A 716 -44.27 -11.84 20.80
N ASP A 717 -43.40 -12.69 21.39
CA ASP A 717 -42.15 -12.23 22.00
C ASP A 717 -41.20 -11.70 20.92
N ALA A 718 -40.80 -10.42 21.06
CA ALA A 718 -39.97 -9.75 20.08
C ALA A 718 -38.58 -10.42 19.95
N GLY A 719 -38.01 -10.90 21.06
CA GLY A 719 -36.71 -11.55 21.08
C GLY A 719 -36.71 -12.87 20.31
N LEU A 720 -37.76 -13.68 20.51
CA LEU A 720 -37.94 -14.93 19.77
C LEU A 720 -38.09 -14.71 18.27
N ILE A 721 -38.96 -13.77 17.86
CA ILE A 721 -39.23 -13.48 16.44
C ILE A 721 -37.97 -12.96 15.73
N LEU A 722 -37.24 -12.01 16.35
CA LEU A 722 -35.99 -11.48 15.83
C LEU A 722 -34.91 -12.58 15.72
N GLY A 723 -34.79 -13.43 16.75
CA GLY A 723 -33.89 -14.58 16.74
C GLY A 723 -34.17 -15.55 15.60
N MET A 724 -35.45 -15.94 15.41
CA MET A 724 -35.85 -16.82 14.31
C MET A 724 -35.54 -16.21 12.94
N ALA A 725 -35.69 -14.88 12.81
CA ALA A 725 -35.35 -14.13 11.60
C ALA A 725 -33.83 -13.96 11.37
N GLY A 726 -32.98 -14.28 12.37
CA GLY A 726 -31.53 -14.12 12.30
C GLY A 726 -31.06 -12.66 12.47
N ILE A 727 -31.85 -11.83 13.15
CA ILE A 727 -31.56 -10.42 13.40
C ILE A 727 -30.90 -10.29 14.78
N SER A 728 -29.64 -9.86 14.82
CA SER A 728 -28.89 -9.71 16.07
C SER A 728 -29.54 -8.69 17.02
N MET A 729 -29.38 -8.86 18.33
CA MET A 729 -30.14 -8.08 19.32
C MET A 729 -29.28 -7.49 20.43
N TYR A 730 -29.57 -6.24 20.78
CA TYR A 730 -29.10 -5.59 21.99
C TYR A 730 -30.29 -5.33 22.90
N ILE A 731 -30.35 -5.99 24.05
CA ILE A 731 -31.54 -6.06 24.90
C ILE A 731 -31.35 -5.18 26.12
N ALA A 732 -32.28 -4.25 26.35
CA ALA A 732 -32.26 -3.43 27.56
C ALA A 732 -32.64 -4.24 28.80
N LYS A 733 -31.98 -3.97 29.92
CA LYS A 733 -32.34 -4.53 31.23
C LYS A 733 -33.55 -3.81 31.85
N PRO A 734 -34.31 -4.47 32.75
CA PRO A 734 -34.28 -5.91 33.04
C PRO A 734 -34.81 -6.72 31.85
N ILE A 735 -34.30 -7.94 31.64
CA ILE A 735 -34.66 -8.76 30.48
C ILE A 735 -36.09 -9.34 30.54
N SER A 736 -36.71 -9.38 31.74
CA SER A 736 -38.11 -9.76 32.01
C SER A 736 -38.59 -9.11 33.33
N ILE A 737 -39.90 -9.14 33.63
CA ILE A 737 -40.48 -8.84 34.96
C ILE A 737 -41.07 -10.06 35.67
N GLY A 738 -41.09 -11.23 35.03
CA GLY A 738 -41.58 -12.45 35.67
C GLY A 738 -40.57 -12.99 36.67
N ALA A 739 -41.03 -13.43 37.85
CA ALA A 739 -40.19 -14.19 38.76
C ALA A 739 -39.72 -15.48 38.07
N PRO A 740 -38.42 -15.81 38.10
CA PRO A 740 -37.91 -17.08 37.60
C PRO A 740 -38.35 -18.20 38.56
N GLY A 741 -39.32 -19.03 38.16
CA GLY A 741 -39.82 -20.12 39.00
C GLY A 741 -40.79 -21.08 38.31
N PRO A 742 -41.08 -22.24 38.93
CA PRO A 742 -41.85 -23.33 38.31
C PRO A 742 -43.33 -23.00 38.00
N ALA A 743 -43.90 -21.95 38.60
CA ALA A 743 -45.32 -21.58 38.42
C ALA A 743 -45.59 -20.65 37.22
N THR A 744 -44.59 -19.90 36.73
CA THR A 744 -44.71 -19.00 35.56
C THR A 744 -44.23 -19.64 34.26
N GLY A 745 -43.70 -20.87 34.32
CA GLY A 745 -43.01 -21.52 33.21
C GLY A 745 -41.72 -20.77 32.87
N ASP A 746 -40.61 -21.48 32.71
CA ASP A 746 -39.27 -20.89 32.51
C ASP A 746 -39.10 -20.25 31.12
N GLY A 747 -39.96 -19.29 30.76
CA GLY A 747 -39.98 -18.61 29.46
C GLY A 747 -38.67 -17.85 29.17
N ALA A 748 -38.03 -17.30 30.20
CA ALA A 748 -36.75 -16.61 30.05
C ALA A 748 -35.58 -17.59 29.85
N GLU A 749 -35.56 -18.75 30.53
CA GLU A 749 -34.56 -19.80 30.27
C GLU A 749 -34.77 -20.47 28.93
N ALA A 750 -36.02 -20.78 28.58
CA ALA A 750 -36.36 -21.36 27.29
C ALA A 750 -36.00 -20.40 26.13
N LEU A 751 -36.21 -19.09 26.31
CA LEU A 751 -35.73 -18.07 25.37
C LEU A 751 -34.19 -18.03 25.33
N ALA A 752 -33.50 -18.03 26.47
CA ALA A 752 -32.04 -18.07 26.55
C ALA A 752 -31.46 -19.27 25.80
N GLN A 753 -32.05 -20.45 26.01
CA GLN A 753 -31.68 -21.69 25.35
C GLN A 753 -31.91 -21.60 23.84
N THR A 754 -33.07 -21.08 23.42
CA THR A 754 -33.42 -20.93 22.00
C THR A 754 -32.46 -19.97 21.30
N LEU A 755 -32.16 -18.82 21.90
CA LEU A 755 -31.23 -17.84 21.35
C LEU A 755 -29.80 -18.39 21.29
N ALA A 756 -29.36 -19.16 22.29
CA ALA A 756 -28.06 -19.82 22.28
C ALA A 756 -27.96 -20.89 21.18
N THR A 757 -29.01 -21.67 20.96
CA THR A 757 -29.09 -22.64 19.85
C THR A 757 -29.05 -21.95 18.49
N ILE A 758 -29.71 -20.80 18.34
CA ILE A 758 -29.65 -20.02 17.10
C ILE A 758 -28.23 -19.45 16.88
N ALA A 759 -27.57 -18.97 17.95
CA ALA A 759 -26.23 -18.41 17.87
C ALA A 759 -25.14 -19.45 17.56
N SER A 760 -25.36 -20.72 17.89
CA SER A 760 -24.41 -21.81 17.61
C SER A 760 -24.54 -22.41 16.20
N ASP A 761 -25.60 -22.04 15.46
CA ASP A 761 -25.83 -22.47 14.09
C ASP A 761 -24.88 -21.76 13.11
N LYS A 762 -23.81 -22.45 12.72
CA LYS A 762 -22.78 -21.96 11.78
C LYS A 762 -23.31 -21.63 10.38
N SER A 763 -24.52 -22.10 10.02
CA SER A 763 -25.14 -21.80 8.72
C SER A 763 -25.74 -20.38 8.68
N LYS A 764 -25.95 -19.75 9.84
CA LYS A 764 -26.41 -18.37 9.93
C LYS A 764 -25.22 -17.42 9.97
N LYS A 765 -25.30 -16.32 9.20
CA LYS A 765 -24.37 -15.18 9.35
C LYS A 765 -24.37 -14.76 10.83
N CYS A 766 -23.20 -14.35 11.35
CA CYS A 766 -22.94 -14.11 12.77
C CYS A 766 -24.13 -13.43 13.49
N PHE A 767 -24.89 -14.23 14.24
CA PHE A 767 -26.02 -13.80 15.06
C PHE A 767 -25.52 -13.61 16.49
N VAL A 768 -25.65 -12.39 17.02
CA VAL A 768 -25.18 -12.04 18.36
C VAL A 768 -26.31 -11.46 19.20
N VAL A 769 -26.29 -11.82 20.49
CA VAL A 769 -27.22 -11.30 21.50
C VAL A 769 -26.41 -10.67 22.61
N ALA A 770 -26.59 -9.36 22.80
CA ALA A 770 -25.98 -8.57 23.85
C ALA A 770 -27.04 -8.04 24.81
N VAL A 771 -26.70 -7.88 26.08
CA VAL A 771 -27.57 -7.25 27.09
C VAL A 771 -26.88 -6.02 27.67
N ASP A 772 -27.66 -4.97 27.92
CA ASP A 772 -27.20 -3.64 28.35
C ASP A 772 -26.66 -3.62 29.78
N TYR A 773 -25.41 -4.07 29.93
CA TYR A 773 -24.61 -4.01 31.16
C TYR A 773 -23.30 -3.23 30.90
N GLY A 774 -23.42 -1.93 30.67
CA GLY A 774 -22.31 -1.07 30.23
C GLY A 774 -21.10 -1.03 31.16
N ILE A 775 -21.26 -1.22 32.48
CA ILE A 775 -20.13 -1.21 33.43
C ILE A 775 -19.04 -2.22 33.06
N ARG A 776 -19.38 -3.34 32.41
CA ARG A 776 -18.38 -4.32 31.94
C ARG A 776 -17.42 -3.78 30.89
N TYR A 777 -17.77 -2.67 30.23
CA TYR A 777 -16.94 -1.98 29.25
C TYR A 777 -16.07 -0.88 29.88
N SER A 778 -16.19 -0.63 31.19
CA SER A 778 -15.38 0.34 31.93
C SER A 778 -13.93 -0.14 32.07
N ARG A 779 -12.98 0.78 31.85
CA ARG A 779 -11.54 0.53 32.09
C ARG A 779 -11.24 0.14 33.53
N ALA A 780 -12.03 0.64 34.48
CA ALA A 780 -11.87 0.28 35.89
C ALA A 780 -12.10 -1.23 36.11
N VAL A 781 -13.11 -1.82 35.46
CA VAL A 781 -13.38 -3.26 35.56
C VAL A 781 -12.26 -4.08 34.92
N GLU A 782 -11.77 -3.68 33.75
CA GLU A 782 -10.64 -4.34 33.08
C GLU A 782 -9.37 -4.31 33.92
N ARG A 783 -9.07 -3.14 34.50
CA ARG A 783 -7.91 -2.94 35.36
C ARG A 783 -8.01 -3.81 36.62
N VAL A 784 -9.20 -3.92 37.22
CA VAL A 784 -9.43 -4.84 38.35
C VAL A 784 -9.21 -6.30 37.94
N ILE A 785 -9.74 -6.75 36.80
CA ILE A 785 -9.51 -8.12 36.30
C ILE A 785 -8.01 -8.37 36.10
N SER A 786 -7.30 -7.41 35.50
CA SER A 786 -5.85 -7.49 35.31
C SER A 786 -5.09 -7.58 36.63
N LEU A 787 -5.43 -6.75 37.63
CA LEU A 787 -4.79 -6.76 38.95
C LEU A 787 -5.01 -8.10 39.68
N LEU A 788 -6.24 -8.61 39.66
CA LEU A 788 -6.58 -9.90 40.26
C LEU A 788 -5.84 -11.05 39.57
N ALA A 789 -5.75 -11.03 38.24
CA ALA A 789 -5.00 -12.03 37.47
C ALA A 789 -3.50 -11.97 37.77
N SER A 790 -2.89 -10.77 37.82
CA SER A 790 -1.48 -10.57 38.17
C SER A 790 -1.16 -11.06 39.58
N ALA A 791 -2.08 -10.90 40.53
CA ALA A 791 -1.97 -11.43 41.88
C ALA A 791 -2.35 -12.92 41.99
N LYS A 792 -2.64 -13.58 40.87
CA LYS A 792 -3.06 -14.99 40.79
C LYS A 792 -4.31 -15.28 41.64
N VAL A 793 -5.18 -14.29 41.83
CA VAL A 793 -6.44 -14.48 42.56
C VAL A 793 -7.32 -15.46 41.79
N GLY A 794 -7.80 -16.51 42.47
CA GLY A 794 -8.60 -17.57 41.87
C GLY A 794 -7.81 -18.69 41.17
N HIS A 795 -6.48 -18.57 41.01
CA HIS A 795 -5.65 -19.69 40.53
C HIS A 795 -5.50 -20.79 41.59
N PRO A 796 -5.24 -22.06 41.19
CA PRO A 796 -4.92 -23.13 42.13
C PRO A 796 -3.72 -22.74 43.01
N GLY A 797 -3.93 -22.71 44.34
CA GLY A 797 -2.91 -22.29 45.32
C GLY A 797 -2.73 -20.78 45.49
N GLY A 798 -3.47 -19.94 44.77
CA GLY A 798 -3.49 -18.48 44.93
C GLY A 798 -4.57 -17.99 45.90
N PRO A 799 -4.55 -16.70 46.28
CA PRO A 799 -5.58 -16.10 47.12
C PRO A 799 -6.95 -16.13 46.43
N ARG A 800 -8.03 -16.07 47.21
CA ARG A 800 -9.41 -15.96 46.69
C ARG A 800 -10.02 -14.66 47.16
N ILE A 801 -11.01 -14.16 46.40
CA ILE A 801 -11.85 -13.07 46.87
C ILE A 801 -12.65 -13.58 48.07
N SER A 802 -12.45 -12.97 49.23
CA SER A 802 -13.16 -13.32 50.46
C SER A 802 -14.49 -12.59 50.57
N ALA A 803 -14.53 -11.32 50.17
CA ALA A 803 -15.74 -10.51 50.17
C ALA A 803 -15.77 -9.52 49.00
N ILE A 804 -16.97 -9.26 48.48
CA ILE A 804 -17.23 -8.20 47.52
C ILE A 804 -18.48 -7.42 47.94
N MET A 805 -18.35 -6.10 48.03
CA MET A 805 -19.40 -5.22 48.55
C MET A 805 -19.73 -4.15 47.51
N ALA A 806 -20.98 -4.13 47.06
CA ALA A 806 -21.48 -3.13 46.12
C ALA A 806 -22.34 -2.08 46.84
N ARG A 807 -22.18 -0.81 46.46
CA ARG A 807 -23.00 0.30 46.96
C ARG A 807 -23.54 1.09 45.77
N TYR A 808 -24.85 1.30 45.72
CA TYR A 808 -25.50 2.10 44.67
C TYR A 808 -26.45 3.12 45.28
N ASN A 809 -26.41 4.35 44.78
CA ASN A 809 -27.33 5.38 45.21
C ASN A 809 -27.83 6.15 44.00
N HIS A 810 -29.14 6.31 43.91
CA HIS A 810 -29.79 7.12 42.90
C HIS A 810 -30.36 8.39 43.55
N ALA A 811 -30.09 9.58 43.00
CA ALA A 811 -30.42 10.83 43.67
C ALA A 811 -31.22 11.81 42.81
N TYR A 812 -32.20 12.48 43.43
CA TYR A 812 -32.81 13.67 42.86
C TYR A 812 -31.81 14.83 42.94
N THR A 813 -31.52 15.46 41.81
CA THR A 813 -30.57 16.59 41.75
C THR A 813 -31.10 17.86 42.43
N LYS A 814 -32.43 18.00 42.58
CA LYS A 814 -33.11 19.06 43.36
C LYS A 814 -34.41 18.54 44.00
N PRO A 815 -34.87 19.10 45.14
CA PRO A 815 -36.21 18.84 45.67
C PRO A 815 -37.29 19.32 44.68
N GLY A 816 -38.27 18.49 44.35
CA GLY A 816 -39.47 18.89 43.59
C GLY A 816 -39.43 18.71 42.06
N THR A 817 -38.34 18.25 41.46
CA THR A 817 -38.32 17.85 40.04
C THR A 817 -38.70 16.38 39.92
N GLN A 818 -39.98 16.07 39.71
CA GLN A 818 -40.38 14.73 39.24
C GLN A 818 -39.87 14.52 37.82
N ALA A 819 -39.27 13.35 37.56
CA ALA A 819 -39.42 12.74 36.26
C ALA A 819 -40.89 12.33 36.16
N GLU A 820 -41.68 13.07 35.38
CA GLU A 820 -43.06 12.71 35.07
C GLU A 820 -43.08 11.37 34.32
N GLY A 821 -43.49 10.30 34.99
CA GLY A 821 -43.68 8.99 34.36
C GLY A 821 -44.17 7.94 35.36
N PRO A 822 -44.91 6.90 34.89
CA PRO A 822 -45.19 5.72 35.71
C PRO A 822 -43.87 5.16 36.24
N LEU A 823 -43.81 4.85 37.54
CA LEU A 823 -42.63 4.41 38.29
C LEU A 823 -41.72 3.52 37.42
N GLY A 824 -40.51 4.01 37.14
CA GLY A 824 -39.48 3.24 36.48
C GLY A 824 -39.02 2.04 37.32
N PRO A 825 -37.99 1.31 36.88
CA PRO A 825 -37.38 0.20 37.61
C PRO A 825 -37.12 0.54 39.08
N SER A 826 -37.28 -0.40 40.01
CA SER A 826 -36.90 -0.19 41.42
C SER A 826 -35.40 0.16 41.52
N VAL A 827 -34.98 0.81 42.62
CA VAL A 827 -33.56 1.13 42.85
C VAL A 827 -32.66 -0.12 42.79
N LEU A 828 -33.20 -1.27 43.22
CA LEU A 828 -32.58 -2.57 43.07
C LEU A 828 -32.34 -2.95 41.59
N GLN A 829 -33.30 -2.71 40.70
CA GLN A 829 -33.14 -2.96 39.27
C GLN A 829 -32.10 -2.04 38.63
N HIS A 830 -31.98 -0.77 39.06
CA HIS A 830 -30.89 0.11 38.60
C HIS A 830 -29.52 -0.39 39.07
N SER A 831 -29.40 -0.91 40.28
CA SER A 831 -28.15 -1.45 40.84
C SER A 831 -27.68 -2.78 40.22
N SER A 832 -28.45 -3.36 39.31
CA SER A 832 -28.15 -4.65 38.67
C SER A 832 -26.80 -4.69 37.93
N ASP A 833 -26.27 -3.55 37.46
CA ASP A 833 -24.94 -3.53 36.84
C ASP A 833 -23.83 -3.92 37.81
N LEU A 834 -23.92 -3.45 39.06
CA LEU A 834 -22.93 -3.77 40.09
C LEU A 834 -23.00 -5.25 40.45
N LEU A 835 -24.20 -5.80 40.60
CA LEU A 835 -24.40 -7.23 40.81
C LEU A 835 -23.81 -8.07 39.66
N HIS A 836 -23.91 -7.56 38.43
CA HIS A 836 -23.36 -8.23 37.25
C HIS A 836 -21.83 -8.23 37.22
N VAL A 837 -21.17 -7.15 37.70
CA VAL A 837 -19.72 -7.11 37.91
C VAL A 837 -19.32 -8.01 39.07
N CYS A 838 -20.07 -8.01 40.18
CA CYS A 838 -19.77 -8.91 41.30
C CYS A 838 -19.80 -10.38 40.85
N ARG A 839 -20.79 -10.77 40.04
CA ARG A 839 -20.84 -12.11 39.43
C ARG A 839 -19.71 -12.37 38.42
N LEU A 840 -19.29 -11.37 37.65
CA LEU A 840 -18.14 -11.49 36.74
C LEU A 840 -16.86 -11.86 37.51
N LEU A 841 -16.66 -11.29 38.69
CA LEU A 841 -15.45 -11.48 39.50
C LEU A 841 -15.53 -12.70 40.42
N CYS A 842 -16.72 -13.05 40.92
CA CYS A 842 -16.91 -14.05 41.97
C CYS A 842 -17.67 -15.30 41.53
N GLY A 843 -18.20 -15.36 40.30
CA GLY A 843 -19.00 -16.48 39.82
C GLY A 843 -20.49 -16.34 40.17
N ASP A 844 -21.21 -17.46 40.24
CA ASP A 844 -22.65 -17.45 40.47
C ASP A 844 -23.03 -17.39 41.95
N ALA A 845 -24.14 -16.71 42.24
CA ALA A 845 -24.66 -16.57 43.58
C ALA A 845 -25.51 -17.79 43.96
N VAL A 846 -25.33 -18.27 45.19
CA VAL A 846 -26.16 -19.33 45.80
C VAL A 846 -27.45 -18.69 46.30
N LEU A 847 -28.49 -18.69 45.46
CA LEU A 847 -29.73 -17.93 45.68
C LEU A 847 -30.44 -18.25 47.01
N SER A 848 -30.32 -19.47 47.52
CA SER A 848 -30.89 -19.88 48.81
C SER A 848 -30.25 -19.20 50.03
N THR A 849 -29.06 -18.59 49.87
CA THR A 849 -28.35 -17.88 50.94
C THR A 849 -28.70 -16.40 51.02
N VAL A 850 -29.51 -15.89 50.08
CA VAL A 850 -29.82 -14.46 49.99
C VAL A 850 -30.66 -14.02 51.19
N GLN A 851 -30.17 -13.00 51.90
CA GLN A 851 -30.87 -12.31 52.96
C GLN A 851 -30.92 -10.82 52.64
N ALA A 852 -32.03 -10.16 52.93
CA ALA A 852 -32.18 -8.73 52.69
C ALA A 852 -33.03 -8.04 53.76
N LEU A 853 -32.77 -6.75 53.94
CA LEU A 853 -33.54 -5.81 54.75
C LEU A 853 -33.86 -4.59 53.89
N THR A 854 -35.06 -4.04 54.05
CA THR A 854 -35.52 -2.87 53.27
C THR A 854 -36.20 -1.86 54.18
N VAL A 855 -36.11 -0.59 53.82
CA VAL A 855 -36.84 0.52 54.45
C VAL A 855 -37.80 1.08 53.40
N GLN A 856 -39.11 1.05 53.66
CA GLN A 856 -40.12 1.55 52.73
C GLN A 856 -40.59 2.96 53.07
N ALA A 857 -40.93 3.75 52.04
CA ALA A 857 -41.34 5.14 52.20
C ALA A 857 -42.69 5.32 52.94
N SER A 858 -43.55 4.29 52.94
CA SER A 858 -44.94 4.36 53.40
C SER A 858 -45.19 3.84 54.82
N LYS A 859 -44.17 3.33 55.54
CA LYS A 859 -44.36 2.66 56.86
C LYS A 859 -43.54 3.31 57.97
N THR A 860 -44.20 3.54 59.11
CA THR A 860 -43.86 4.42 60.25
C THR A 860 -42.68 4.00 61.15
N HIS A 861 -41.71 3.22 60.67
CA HIS A 861 -40.51 2.91 61.45
C HIS A 861 -39.30 3.66 60.90
N GLY A 862 -39.19 4.93 61.32
CA GLY A 862 -38.07 5.82 61.03
C GLY A 862 -38.44 6.90 60.03
N ASN A 863 -38.45 8.16 60.48
CA ASN A 863 -38.58 9.33 59.64
C ASN A 863 -37.51 9.29 58.52
N PRO A 864 -37.85 9.05 57.24
CA PRO A 864 -36.87 8.85 56.16
C PRO A 864 -36.20 10.18 55.71
N GLY A 865 -36.29 11.24 56.52
CA GLY A 865 -35.74 12.55 56.25
C GLY A 865 -36.51 13.30 55.17
N HIS A 866 -35.79 14.04 54.30
CA HIS A 866 -36.37 14.93 53.29
C HIS A 866 -37.27 14.24 52.23
N LEU A 867 -37.35 12.91 52.18
CA LEU A 867 -38.31 12.17 51.36
C LEU A 867 -39.77 12.38 51.81
N ALA A 868 -40.01 12.86 53.05
CA ALA A 868 -41.34 13.26 53.52
C ALA A 868 -41.87 14.56 52.87
N SER A 869 -41.07 15.25 52.05
CA SER A 869 -41.43 16.51 51.37
C SER A 869 -41.91 16.33 49.92
N LEU A 870 -42.32 15.11 49.55
CA LEU A 870 -42.90 14.84 48.24
C LEU A 870 -44.16 15.70 47.98
N PRO A 871 -44.39 16.20 46.75
CA PRO A 871 -45.58 16.99 46.41
C PRO A 871 -46.89 16.26 46.73
N LYS A 872 -47.93 17.00 47.12
CA LYS A 872 -49.29 16.47 47.34
C LYS A 872 -49.76 15.72 46.08
N GLY A 873 -49.90 14.39 46.18
CA GLY A 873 -50.32 13.52 45.07
C GLY A 873 -49.24 12.55 44.54
N ALA A 874 -47.98 12.67 45.00
CA ALA A 874 -46.96 11.66 44.72
C ALA A 874 -47.27 10.36 45.48
N LYS A 875 -47.47 9.26 44.76
CA LYS A 875 -47.51 7.91 45.36
C LYS A 875 -46.08 7.45 45.61
N SER A 876 -45.63 7.44 46.87
CA SER A 876 -44.37 6.81 47.26
C SER A 876 -44.61 5.34 47.64
N GLU A 877 -44.87 4.50 46.65
CA GLU A 877 -44.75 3.06 46.83
C GLU A 877 -43.36 2.68 46.30
N GLY A 878 -42.41 2.45 47.21
CA GLY A 878 -41.03 2.10 46.85
C GLY A 878 -40.06 2.00 48.02
N GLU A 879 -39.00 1.23 47.81
CA GLU A 879 -37.87 1.06 48.73
C GLU A 879 -37.02 2.34 48.79
N VAL A 880 -36.78 2.83 50.01
CA VAL A 880 -35.91 3.99 50.29
C VAL A 880 -34.46 3.54 50.36
N VAL A 881 -34.19 2.44 51.07
CA VAL A 881 -32.88 1.79 51.16
C VAL A 881 -33.10 0.28 51.28
N LEU A 882 -32.31 -0.51 50.56
CA LEU A 882 -32.21 -1.96 50.64
C LEU A 882 -30.77 -2.35 50.94
N ASN A 883 -30.59 -3.32 51.83
CA ASN A 883 -29.31 -3.98 52.06
C ASN A 883 -29.49 -5.49 51.94
N ALA A 884 -28.67 -6.14 51.13
CA ALA A 884 -28.71 -7.58 50.90
C ALA A 884 -27.32 -8.21 50.99
N MET A 885 -27.28 -9.47 51.41
CA MET A 885 -26.06 -10.29 51.47
C MET A 885 -26.33 -11.71 50.98
N TRP A 886 -25.33 -12.35 50.39
CA TRP A 886 -25.41 -13.71 49.85
C TRP A 886 -24.02 -14.36 49.75
N MET A 887 -23.99 -15.67 49.47
CA MET A 887 -22.77 -16.41 49.16
C MET A 887 -22.66 -16.68 47.66
N PHE A 888 -21.45 -16.64 47.11
CA PHE A 888 -21.12 -17.16 45.79
C PHE A 888 -20.72 -18.65 45.87
N GLU A 889 -20.87 -19.40 44.78
CA GLU A 889 -20.52 -20.83 44.71
C GLU A 889 -19.04 -21.10 45.05
N ASN A 890 -18.17 -20.13 44.82
CA ASN A 890 -16.74 -20.22 45.12
C ASN A 890 -16.39 -19.95 46.59
N GLY A 891 -17.39 -19.65 47.44
CA GLY A 891 -17.26 -19.33 48.86
C GLY A 891 -17.09 -17.83 49.19
N THR A 892 -17.06 -16.93 48.20
CA THR A 892 -17.01 -15.48 48.43
C THR A 892 -18.31 -14.96 49.04
N MET A 893 -18.23 -14.02 49.99
CA MET A 893 -19.40 -13.31 50.51
C MET A 893 -19.70 -12.07 49.66
N GLY A 894 -20.93 -11.94 49.18
CA GLY A 894 -21.43 -10.79 48.44
C GLY A 894 -22.36 -9.92 49.26
N SER A 895 -22.32 -8.60 49.07
CA SER A 895 -23.35 -7.69 49.58
C SER A 895 -23.67 -6.57 48.61
N LEU A 896 -24.89 -6.04 48.73
CA LEU A 896 -25.39 -4.88 48.01
C LEU A 896 -26.13 -3.98 48.98
N MET A 897 -25.71 -2.71 49.07
CA MET A 897 -26.52 -1.65 49.65
C MET A 897 -26.98 -0.72 48.52
N CYS A 898 -28.28 -0.58 48.33
CA CYS A 898 -28.83 0.36 47.36
C CYS A 898 -29.92 1.25 47.95
N GLY A 899 -30.07 2.47 47.44
CA GLY A 899 -31.07 3.40 47.98
C GLY A 899 -31.31 4.62 47.10
N THR A 900 -32.39 5.33 47.40
CA THR A 900 -32.74 6.59 46.75
C THR A 900 -32.56 7.73 47.75
N LEU A 901 -31.42 8.43 47.71
CA LEU A 901 -31.06 9.47 48.70
C LEU A 901 -30.74 10.81 48.04
N LEU A 902 -30.94 11.92 48.76
CA LEU A 902 -30.59 13.27 48.29
C LEU A 902 -29.12 13.59 48.60
N HIS A 903 -28.20 13.31 47.67
CA HIS A 903 -26.77 13.56 47.85
C HIS A 903 -26.15 14.51 46.80
N GLY A 904 -26.98 15.21 46.01
CA GLY A 904 -26.55 16.27 45.11
C GLY A 904 -25.81 15.82 43.83
N ARG A 905 -25.70 14.51 43.57
CA ARG A 905 -25.26 13.96 42.26
C ARG A 905 -26.44 13.26 41.56
N LYS A 906 -26.26 12.79 40.32
CA LYS A 906 -27.29 11.98 39.61
C LYS A 906 -27.37 10.55 40.15
N SER A 907 -26.20 9.94 40.34
CA SER A 907 -26.02 8.64 40.99
C SER A 907 -24.66 8.57 41.69
N SER A 908 -24.45 7.53 42.49
CA SER A 908 -23.16 7.12 43.05
C SER A 908 -23.06 5.59 43.02
N ALA A 909 -21.92 5.05 42.59
CA ALA A 909 -21.73 3.61 42.47
C ALA A 909 -20.33 3.19 42.91
N GLU A 910 -20.24 2.19 43.80
CA GLU A 910 -18.96 1.66 44.28
C GLU A 910 -18.95 0.14 44.35
N ILE A 911 -17.78 -0.46 44.10
CA ILE A 911 -17.50 -1.88 44.35
C ILE A 911 -16.21 -2.00 45.12
N GLU A 912 -16.24 -2.67 46.27
CA GLU A 912 -15.09 -2.95 47.10
C GLU A 912 -14.82 -4.46 47.12
N ILE A 913 -13.56 -4.85 46.94
CA ILE A 913 -13.11 -6.23 46.78
C ILE A 913 -12.03 -6.50 47.82
N TRP A 914 -12.24 -7.53 48.63
CA TRP A 914 -11.28 -8.00 49.63
C TRP A 914 -10.79 -9.40 49.29
N ALA A 915 -9.47 -9.56 49.24
CA ALA A 915 -8.77 -10.84 49.16
C ALA A 915 -7.54 -10.81 50.08
N ASP A 916 -6.89 -11.95 50.27
CA ASP A 916 -5.72 -12.02 51.15
C ASP A 916 -4.59 -11.07 50.69
N GLY A 917 -4.25 -10.10 51.56
CA GLY A 917 -3.31 -9.02 51.27
C GLY A 917 -3.76 -8.01 50.20
N ILE A 918 -5.00 -8.07 49.71
CA ILE A 918 -5.49 -7.24 48.60
C ILE A 918 -6.79 -6.53 48.99
N ARG A 919 -6.83 -5.22 48.73
CA ARG A 919 -8.05 -4.41 48.81
C ARG A 919 -8.16 -3.55 47.56
N ILE A 920 -9.30 -3.60 46.89
CA ILE A 920 -9.56 -2.75 45.72
C ILE A 920 -10.92 -2.08 45.89
N VAL A 921 -10.98 -0.75 45.80
CA VAL A 921 -12.22 0.02 45.78
C VAL A 921 -12.34 0.70 44.43
N MET A 922 -13.43 0.42 43.72
CA MET A 922 -13.79 1.02 42.45
C MET A 922 -14.90 2.04 42.70
N VAL A 923 -14.68 3.30 42.33
CA VAL A 923 -15.60 4.42 42.55
C VAL A 923 -16.08 4.98 41.21
N ASP A 924 -17.39 5.14 41.09
CA ASP A 924 -18.13 5.68 39.94
C ASP A 924 -17.69 5.08 38.60
N PRO A 925 -17.79 3.75 38.39
CA PRO A 925 -17.27 3.06 37.19
C PRO A 925 -17.96 3.44 35.88
N LEU A 926 -19.09 4.14 35.94
CA LEU A 926 -19.80 4.71 34.78
C LEU A 926 -19.37 6.14 34.43
N SER A 927 -18.57 6.81 35.28
CA SER A 927 -18.10 8.17 35.04
C SER A 927 -17.00 8.21 33.96
N GLU A 928 -16.72 9.39 33.43
CA GLU A 928 -15.62 9.60 32.45
C GLU A 928 -14.24 9.27 33.04
N ASN A 929 -14.07 9.39 34.35
CA ASN A 929 -12.83 9.17 35.07
C ASN A 929 -13.08 8.35 36.35
N PRO A 930 -13.34 7.04 36.24
CA PRO A 930 -13.47 6.18 37.41
C PRO A 930 -12.16 6.12 38.19
N VAL A 931 -12.29 5.97 39.52
CA VAL A 931 -11.15 5.94 40.43
C VAL A 931 -11.03 4.55 41.04
N LEU A 932 -9.80 4.01 41.06
CA LEU A 932 -9.44 2.81 41.80
C LEU A 932 -8.58 3.18 43.00
N SER A 933 -8.91 2.68 44.19
CA SER A 933 -8.05 2.67 45.36
C SER A 933 -7.58 1.24 45.60
N ILE A 934 -6.27 1.00 45.52
CA ILE A 934 -5.66 -0.33 45.41
C ILE A 934 -4.64 -0.52 46.53
N ARG A 935 -4.74 -1.66 47.22
CA ARG A 935 -3.72 -2.21 48.10
C ARG A 935 -3.35 -3.59 47.62
N MET A 936 -2.07 -3.82 47.38
CA MET A 936 -1.52 -5.11 46.99
C MET A 936 -0.73 -5.72 48.16
N PRO A 937 -0.43 -7.05 48.13
CA PRO A 937 0.26 -7.70 49.24
C PRO A 937 1.63 -7.09 49.49
N GLY A 938 1.93 -6.79 50.75
CA GLY A 938 3.20 -6.17 51.15
C GLY A 938 3.21 -4.63 51.16
N SER A 939 2.10 -3.97 50.83
CA SER A 939 1.93 -2.51 51.00
C SER A 939 1.00 -2.19 52.16
N GLU A 940 1.36 -1.19 52.98
CA GLU A 940 0.50 -0.64 54.04
C GLU A 940 -0.40 0.52 53.56
N ALA A 941 -0.09 1.12 52.40
CA ALA A 941 -0.81 2.28 51.86
C ALA A 941 -1.70 1.90 50.67
N ASP A 942 -2.85 2.57 50.56
CA ASP A 942 -3.70 2.53 49.38
C ASP A 942 -3.14 3.47 48.30
N GLU A 943 -2.89 2.93 47.11
CA GLU A 943 -2.55 3.70 45.92
C GLU A 943 -3.84 4.07 45.18
N THR A 944 -3.95 5.32 44.73
CA THR A 944 -5.13 5.78 43.96
C THR A 944 -4.77 5.95 42.50
N GLU A 945 -5.54 5.32 41.61
CA GLU A 945 -5.41 5.38 40.15
C GLU A 945 -6.69 5.97 39.56
N GLU A 946 -6.60 7.14 38.94
CA GLU A 946 -7.69 7.72 38.14
C GLU A 946 -7.55 7.25 36.69
N LEU A 947 -8.59 6.61 36.16
CA LEU A 947 -8.56 5.98 34.85
C LEU A 947 -9.40 6.78 33.87
N SER A 948 -8.76 7.63 33.06
CA SER A 948 -9.50 8.30 31.98
C SER A 948 -10.07 7.27 31.00
N GLN A 949 -11.34 7.40 30.65
CA GLN A 949 -11.98 6.57 29.62
C GLN A 949 -11.65 7.01 28.18
N GLN A 950 -11.04 8.20 27.99
CA GLN A 950 -10.61 8.75 26.69
C GLN A 950 -9.31 8.10 26.15
N LEU A 951 -9.02 8.26 24.86
CA LEU A 951 -7.93 7.60 24.12
C LEU A 951 -6.53 7.87 24.69
N LEU A 952 -5.78 6.78 24.92
CA LEU A 952 -4.32 6.70 24.76
C LEU A 952 -4.04 5.80 23.53
N THR A 953 -3.00 6.15 22.80
CA THR A 953 -2.60 5.71 21.44
C THR A 953 -2.79 4.23 21.04
N ALA A 954 -3.18 4.05 19.77
CA ALA A 954 -3.03 2.96 18.80
C ALA A 954 -2.27 1.63 19.12
N VAL A 955 -2.49 0.99 20.26
CA VAL A 955 -2.25 -0.44 20.46
C VAL A 955 -3.31 -1.00 21.42
N ASP A 956 -4.54 -1.16 20.95
CA ASP A 956 -5.56 -1.87 21.74
C ASP A 956 -6.56 -2.56 20.81
N PRO A 957 -6.78 -3.88 20.89
CA PRO A 957 -7.77 -4.63 20.09
C PRO A 957 -9.25 -4.25 20.37
N ARG A 958 -9.53 -3.10 20.97
CA ARG A 958 -10.86 -2.58 21.32
C ARG A 958 -11.72 -2.22 20.09
N PRO A 959 -13.06 -2.14 20.27
CA PRO A 959 -13.87 -1.25 19.45
C PRO A 959 -13.33 0.19 19.56
N PRO A 960 -13.33 1.02 18.50
CA PRO A 960 -12.80 2.38 18.56
C PRO A 960 -13.38 3.15 19.75
N ALA A 961 -12.49 3.68 20.59
CA ALA A 961 -12.85 4.43 21.77
C ALA A 961 -13.62 5.70 21.38
N THR A 962 -14.61 6.06 22.18
CA THR A 962 -15.47 7.21 21.91
C THR A 962 -14.89 8.49 22.53
N PRO A 963 -15.11 9.66 21.91
CA PRO A 963 -14.65 10.94 22.47
C PRO A 963 -15.13 11.21 23.90
N ASP A 964 -16.31 10.67 24.26
CA ASP A 964 -17.02 11.00 25.49
C ASP A 964 -16.76 10.03 26.67
N GLY A 965 -16.04 8.91 26.45
CA GLY A 965 -15.67 7.99 27.52
C GLY A 965 -16.84 7.27 28.23
N ASP A 966 -18.02 7.17 27.62
CA ASP A 966 -19.21 6.50 28.19
C ASP A 966 -19.18 4.96 27.99
N PRO A 967 -19.11 4.14 29.07
CA PRO A 967 -19.15 2.68 28.95
C PRO A 967 -20.39 2.11 28.26
N ASN A 968 -21.54 2.77 28.37
CA ASN A 968 -22.77 2.32 27.71
C ASN A 968 -22.70 2.57 26.20
N LEU A 969 -22.09 3.68 25.77
CA LEU A 969 -21.79 3.93 24.36
C LEU A 969 -20.78 2.90 23.83
N MET A 970 -19.77 2.53 24.62
CA MET A 970 -18.84 1.46 24.26
C MET A 970 -19.55 0.10 24.09
N ALA A 971 -20.54 -0.21 24.93
CA ALA A 971 -21.35 -1.42 24.79
C ALA A 971 -22.18 -1.43 23.49
N VAL A 972 -22.85 -0.31 23.17
CA VAL A 972 -23.60 -0.12 21.93
C VAL A 972 -22.67 -0.21 20.70
N HIS A 973 -21.51 0.44 20.76
CA HIS A 973 -20.50 0.41 19.70
C HIS A 973 -19.95 -1.02 19.51
N GLY A 974 -19.59 -1.70 20.60
CA GLY A 974 -19.12 -3.08 20.59
C GLY A 974 -20.13 -4.03 19.95
N PHE A 975 -21.43 -3.86 20.24
CA PHE A 975 -22.50 -4.61 19.62
C PHE A 975 -22.62 -4.37 18.12
N VAL A 976 -22.73 -3.10 17.69
CA VAL A 976 -22.84 -2.77 16.26
C VAL A 976 -21.61 -3.24 15.49
N HIS A 977 -20.42 -3.13 16.09
CA HIS A 977 -19.17 -3.63 15.52
C HIS A 977 -19.19 -5.16 15.37
N ALA A 978 -19.58 -5.90 16.42
CA ALA A 978 -19.72 -7.37 16.37
C ALA A 978 -20.62 -7.83 15.20
N VAL A 979 -21.76 -7.17 15.02
CA VAL A 979 -22.71 -7.46 13.93
C VAL A 979 -22.09 -7.17 12.56
N ARG A 980 -21.40 -6.03 12.41
CA ARG A 980 -20.81 -5.60 11.14
C ARG A 980 -19.62 -6.46 10.71
N THR A 981 -18.76 -6.83 11.65
CA THR A 981 -17.52 -7.57 11.36
C THR A 981 -17.69 -9.08 11.53
N SER A 982 -18.85 -9.56 11.95
CA SER A 982 -19.07 -10.97 12.31
C SER A 982 -18.11 -11.48 13.39
N ARG A 983 -17.83 -10.64 14.39
CA ARG A 983 -16.86 -10.90 15.47
C ARG A 983 -17.57 -10.88 16.84
N PRO A 984 -18.05 -12.01 17.35
CA PRO A 984 -18.83 -12.06 18.59
C PRO A 984 -18.02 -11.73 19.85
N GLU A 985 -16.69 -11.75 19.79
CA GLU A 985 -15.80 -11.47 20.93
C GLU A 985 -15.91 -10.04 21.48
N PHE A 986 -16.55 -9.11 20.76
CA PHE A 986 -16.82 -7.75 21.25
C PHE A 986 -18.03 -7.68 22.21
N ILE A 987 -18.79 -8.77 22.35
CA ILE A 987 -19.93 -8.85 23.27
C ILE A 987 -19.45 -9.34 24.65
N ARG A 988 -19.63 -8.52 25.68
CA ARG A 988 -19.21 -8.84 27.06
C ARG A 988 -20.31 -9.46 27.93
N THR A 989 -21.57 -9.38 27.49
CA THR A 989 -22.70 -9.95 28.22
C THR A 989 -23.66 -10.67 27.28
N SER A 990 -23.74 -11.99 27.43
CA SER A 990 -24.73 -12.82 26.75
C SER A 990 -26.08 -12.79 27.49
N TYR A 991 -27.15 -13.24 26.83
CA TYR A 991 -28.46 -13.40 27.48
C TYR A 991 -28.41 -14.35 28.67
N TRP A 992 -27.67 -15.46 28.56
CA TRP A 992 -27.50 -16.43 29.64
C TRP A 992 -26.84 -15.82 30.87
N ASP A 993 -25.81 -15.02 30.66
CA ASP A 993 -25.10 -14.37 31.77
C ASP A 993 -25.96 -13.28 32.41
N ALA A 994 -26.71 -12.52 31.62
CA ALA A 994 -27.70 -11.57 32.13
C ALA A 994 -28.80 -12.24 32.96
N LEU A 995 -29.29 -13.41 32.53
CA LEU A 995 -30.35 -14.16 33.22
C LEU A 995 -29.94 -14.60 34.62
N ARG A 996 -28.68 -15.00 34.82
CA ARG A 996 -28.16 -15.35 36.14
C ARG A 996 -28.09 -14.14 37.08
N THR A 997 -27.75 -12.95 36.58
CA THR A 997 -27.87 -11.70 37.37
C THR A 997 -29.32 -11.39 37.68
N HIS A 998 -30.21 -11.59 36.71
CA HIS A 998 -31.64 -11.36 36.89
C HIS A 998 -32.25 -12.23 38.00
N LYS A 999 -31.87 -13.50 38.08
CA LYS A 999 -32.25 -14.41 39.18
C LYS A 999 -31.78 -13.91 40.54
N LEU A 1000 -30.56 -13.36 40.63
CA LEU A 1000 -30.05 -12.79 41.87
C LEU A 1000 -30.84 -11.54 42.29
N VAL A 1001 -31.14 -10.64 41.34
CA VAL A 1001 -31.98 -9.45 41.59
C VAL A 1001 -33.35 -9.88 42.15
N PHE A 1002 -33.99 -10.89 41.57
CA PHE A 1002 -35.26 -11.41 42.05
C PHE A 1002 -35.16 -12.06 43.43
N ALA A 1003 -34.13 -12.87 43.67
CA ALA A 1003 -33.93 -13.49 44.98
C ALA A 1003 -33.73 -12.44 46.09
N ILE A 1004 -33.04 -11.34 45.79
CA ILE A 1004 -32.89 -10.20 46.71
C ILE A 1004 -34.23 -9.54 46.97
N GLN A 1005 -35.02 -9.29 45.93
CA GLN A 1005 -36.34 -8.69 46.05
C GLN A 1005 -37.26 -9.56 46.92
N GLU A 1006 -37.36 -10.86 46.65
CA GLU A 1006 -38.17 -11.78 47.46
C GLU A 1006 -37.69 -11.84 48.92
N ALA A 1007 -36.37 -11.81 49.16
CA ALA A 1007 -35.82 -11.80 50.51
C ALA A 1007 -36.22 -10.53 51.27
N ALA A 1008 -36.22 -9.37 50.60
CA ALA A 1008 -36.64 -8.09 51.17
C ALA A 1008 -38.14 -8.09 51.48
N GLU A 1009 -38.97 -8.59 50.56
CA GLU A 1009 -40.42 -8.74 50.75
C GLU A 1009 -40.75 -9.67 51.92
N ARG A 1010 -40.06 -10.82 52.04
CA ARG A 1010 -40.20 -11.75 53.18
C ARG A 1010 -39.79 -11.10 54.50
N ALA A 1011 -38.69 -10.36 54.52
CA ALA A 1011 -38.23 -9.66 55.72
C ALA A 1011 -39.22 -8.57 56.15
N GLN A 1012 -39.78 -7.82 55.19
CA GLN A 1012 -40.81 -6.82 55.46
C GLN A 1012 -42.09 -7.44 56.00
N ALA A 1013 -42.58 -8.52 55.38
CA ALA A 1013 -43.77 -9.23 55.87
C ALA A 1013 -43.59 -9.75 57.30
N ARG A 1014 -42.38 -10.24 57.65
CA ARG A 1014 -42.04 -10.63 59.01
C ARG A 1014 -42.03 -9.43 59.97
N ALA A 1015 -41.46 -8.30 59.57
CA ALA A 1015 -41.44 -7.09 60.38
C ALA A 1015 -42.85 -6.53 60.63
N ASP A 1016 -43.70 -6.53 59.60
CA ASP A 1016 -45.11 -6.13 59.69
C ASP A 1016 -45.87 -7.03 60.66
N TRP A 1017 -45.70 -8.35 60.56
CA TRP A 1017 -46.31 -9.31 61.47
C TRP A 1017 -45.86 -9.10 62.93
N VAL A 1018 -44.56 -8.86 63.17
CA VAL A 1018 -44.07 -8.54 64.53
C VAL A 1018 -44.66 -7.23 65.04
N ALA A 1019 -44.78 -6.20 64.21
CA ALA A 1019 -45.35 -4.92 64.59
C ALA A 1019 -46.85 -5.02 64.93
N GLU A 1020 -47.62 -5.80 64.16
CA GLU A 1020 -49.04 -6.10 64.45
C GLU A 1020 -49.20 -6.85 65.78
N CYS A 1021 -48.35 -7.84 66.05
CA CYS A 1021 -48.34 -8.58 67.32
C CYS A 1021 -47.87 -7.75 68.54
N SER A 1022 -47.25 -6.58 68.33
CA SER A 1022 -46.65 -5.76 69.39
C SER A 1022 -47.47 -4.50 69.74
N SER A 1023 -48.66 -4.30 69.15
CA SER A 1023 -49.48 -3.10 69.40
C SER A 1023 -50.21 -3.17 70.77
N PRO A 1024 -50.09 -2.15 71.64
CA PRO A 1024 -50.70 -2.16 72.97
C PRO A 1024 -52.14 -1.64 72.92
N THR A 1025 -53.05 -2.39 72.31
CA THR A 1025 -54.49 -2.23 72.53
C THR A 1025 -55.18 -3.58 72.45
N LEU A 1026 -55.01 -4.41 73.47
CA LEU A 1026 -55.95 -5.45 73.84
C LEU A 1026 -55.67 -5.85 75.31
N ASP A 1027 -56.30 -5.11 76.22
CA ASP A 1027 -56.59 -5.61 77.57
C ASP A 1027 -58.02 -5.18 77.94
N LYS A 1028 -58.94 -6.12 77.79
CA LYS A 1028 -60.01 -6.38 78.76
C LYS A 1028 -60.28 -7.89 78.75
N PRO A 1029 -60.29 -8.55 79.92
CA PRO A 1029 -60.77 -9.92 80.05
C PRO A 1029 -62.30 -9.90 80.15
N ASP A 1030 -62.98 -10.76 79.39
CA ASP A 1030 -63.95 -11.72 79.95
C ASP A 1030 -64.64 -12.55 78.85
N ALA A 1031 -64.71 -13.86 79.14
CA ALA A 1031 -65.67 -14.88 78.70
C ALA A 1031 -65.94 -15.09 77.19
N ASP A 1032 -65.25 -16.06 76.59
CA ASP A 1032 -65.83 -17.37 76.24
C ASP A 1032 -64.89 -18.18 75.33
N LEU A 1033 -64.44 -19.34 75.82
CA LEU A 1033 -63.90 -20.42 74.99
C LEU A 1033 -65.08 -21.20 74.40
N PRO A 1034 -64.98 -21.67 73.14
CA PRO A 1034 -64.60 -23.07 72.98
C PRO A 1034 -63.71 -23.37 71.76
N GLY A 1035 -62.79 -24.33 71.96
CA GLY A 1035 -62.45 -25.34 70.94
C GLY A 1035 -61.17 -25.14 70.11
N SER A 1036 -60.05 -25.68 70.59
CA SER A 1036 -59.04 -26.31 69.69
C SER A 1036 -59.65 -27.57 69.04
N PRO A 1037 -59.15 -28.16 67.92
CA PRO A 1037 -57.73 -28.56 67.73
C PRO A 1037 -57.19 -28.29 66.29
N ALA A 1038 -55.94 -27.87 66.11
CA ALA A 1038 -54.71 -28.67 66.06
C ALA A 1038 -54.31 -29.18 64.65
N GLN A 1039 -52.98 -29.33 64.49
CA GLN A 1039 -52.25 -30.12 63.49
C GLN A 1039 -52.07 -29.48 62.10
N ALA A 1040 -50.91 -29.48 61.44
CA ALA A 1040 -49.56 -30.01 61.68
C ALA A 1040 -48.63 -29.30 60.66
N ALA A 1041 -47.47 -28.76 61.07
CA ALA A 1041 -46.14 -29.36 60.87
C ALA A 1041 -45.81 -29.83 59.43
N SER A 1042 -44.96 -29.08 58.72
CA SER A 1042 -43.64 -29.50 58.19
C SER A 1042 -43.01 -28.38 57.37
#